data_AF-A0A9P8JJ93-F1
#
_entry.id   AF-A0A9P8JJ93-F1
#
_cell.length_a   1.000
_cell.length_b   1.000
_cell.length_c   1.000
_cell.angle_alpha   90.00
_cell.angle_beta   90.00
_cell.angle_gamma   90.00
#
_symmetry.space_group_name_H-M   'P 1'
#
loop_
_entity.id
_entity.type
_entity.pdbx_description
1 polymer ?
#
loop_
_entity_poly.entity_id
_entity_poly.type
_entity_poly.pdbx_seq_one_letter_code
_entity_poly.pdbx_strand_id
1 'polypeptide(L)'
;RNILNFGHSIGHAIEAILTPQILHGECVAIGMVKEAELARHLGVLAPGAVARLAKCISSYGLPTSLDDKVVRRRTANKHCPVDRLISIMAVDKKNAGGQKKIVLLSAIGKTYEPKASTVADKDIRIILSPSVLVHPGVDSSLNISCKPPGSKSISNRVLLLAALGSGPCRITNLLHSDDTQVMLTAINKLGGATYSWEDEGRVLVLTGNGGELKASSDELYLGNAGTASRFLTTAVSLAKPSSVNHTVLTGNARMQERPQGPLVDALRSNGVEIEYIGKPGSRSLPLRIAAAGGFEGGVIELTAKVSSQYVSSILMCAPYAKNPVTLRLVGDKVISQPYIDMTIAMMAQFGVQVERSSTEANVYHVPRKAYTNPAEYEVESDASSATYPLAMAAISGTTCTVPNIGSSSLQGDARFAVEVLRPMGCKVEQTATSTTVTGPPVGELKPLPEVDMETMTDAFLTASVLAAVAKPNANGATTRILGIANQRVKECNRIKAMKDELAKFGVTCRELDDGIEIDGRGFDLQEAQGGIHCYDDHRVAMSFSVLSTMAPKSTLILERECVGKTWPGWWDQLSLLFKVKLEGVEPKSSSSVGHSISSSNQKSIFIIGMRGAGKTTTGGWASRLLGWPLIDLDTELERTAAMTIPDIIKEKGWEGFRELELSLLKTVMKEKPTGYIFATGGGIVESAEARSILTSYHKNGGNVLLVTRDINLVMNFLQIDKTRPAYVEDMMGVWLRRKPWYEECSNFHYHSQTVESMDGARAKNTIEDFGSFLRLLTNRECALERMKRKKESFFVSLTLPTVAPFLSRLNEISFGVDVIEFRADLLQDPSTSDGRPSPEFLVEQLAALRSGSSLPVIFTLRTKAQSGRFPDGADEEAMKLYRVALRMGCDFVDVELTSSPELKEFVISNKRNSKIIASHHDPAGKLSWATGGSAWMPHYNAALEYGDIIKIVGTAKSLEDNFALAEFKAWAAKTHPEIPLIALNMGEHGKLSRITNRFMTPVSSPALPVVA
;
A
#
# COMPACT_ATOMS: atom_id res chain seq x y z
N ARG A 1 -26.98 13.56 29.79
CA ARG A 1 -26.27 14.41 28.80
C ARG A 1 -24.88 13.88 28.44
N ASN A 2 -24.08 13.31 29.35
CA ASN A 2 -22.73 12.82 29.00
C ASN A 2 -22.71 11.82 27.83
N ILE A 3 -23.71 10.93 27.74
CA ILE A 3 -23.83 9.94 26.65
C ILE A 3 -23.80 10.54 25.25
N LEU A 4 -24.20 11.81 25.08
CA LEU A 4 -24.14 12.52 23.79
C LEU A 4 -22.70 12.84 23.35
N ASN A 5 -21.72 12.65 24.24
CA ASN A 5 -20.31 12.85 23.96
C ASN A 5 -19.58 11.53 23.63
N PHE A 6 -20.30 10.48 23.23
CA PHE A 6 -19.65 9.29 22.68
C PHE A 6 -18.79 9.67 21.48
N GLY A 7 -17.54 9.23 21.47
CA GLY A 7 -16.53 9.59 20.49
C GLY A 7 -15.93 10.99 20.64
N HIS A 8 -16.45 11.83 21.54
CA HIS A 8 -15.99 13.21 21.68
C HIS A 8 -14.83 13.35 22.68
N SER A 9 -14.63 12.41 23.61
CA SER A 9 -13.48 12.50 24.54
C SER A 9 -12.17 12.41 23.76
N ILE A 10 -12.05 11.40 22.89
CA ILE A 10 -10.89 11.26 22.01
C ILE A 10 -11.03 12.19 20.79
N GLY A 11 -12.23 12.31 20.23
CA GLY A 11 -12.49 13.15 19.05
C GLY A 11 -12.11 14.62 19.24
N HIS A 12 -12.45 15.25 20.38
CA HIS A 12 -12.06 16.63 20.65
C HIS A 12 -10.54 16.79 20.85
N ALA A 13 -9.86 15.77 21.37
CA ALA A 13 -8.41 15.80 21.50
C ALA A 13 -7.73 15.79 20.13
N ILE A 14 -8.25 14.99 19.19
CA ILE A 14 -7.83 14.98 17.79
C ILE A 14 -8.16 16.32 17.12
N GLU A 15 -9.38 16.82 17.30
CA GLU A 15 -9.86 18.09 16.74
C GLU A 15 -8.99 19.27 17.17
N ALA A 16 -8.61 19.35 18.45
CA ALA A 16 -7.74 20.41 18.94
C ALA A 16 -6.34 20.45 18.28
N ILE A 17 -5.91 19.37 17.64
CA ILE A 17 -4.65 19.30 16.89
C ILE A 17 -4.89 19.55 15.39
N LEU A 18 -5.95 18.95 14.82
CA LEU A 18 -6.18 18.89 13.38
C LEU A 18 -7.14 19.97 12.84
N THR A 19 -7.82 20.71 13.69
CA THR A 19 -8.64 21.84 13.26
C THR A 19 -7.74 22.98 12.75
N PRO A 20 -8.16 23.76 11.73
CA PRO A 20 -9.44 23.69 11.01
C PRO A 20 -9.45 22.73 9.80
N GLN A 21 -8.38 21.98 9.53
CA GLN A 21 -8.28 21.16 8.31
C GLN A 21 -9.19 19.94 8.32
N ILE A 22 -9.41 19.36 9.50
CA ILE A 22 -10.34 18.26 9.72
C ILE A 22 -11.54 18.77 10.51
N LEU A 23 -12.73 18.45 10.01
CA LEU A 23 -13.98 18.92 10.58
C LEU A 23 -14.32 18.16 11.87
N HIS A 24 -15.15 18.78 12.70
CA HIS A 24 -15.60 18.22 13.96
C HIS A 24 -16.15 16.79 13.81
N GLY A 25 -17.09 16.56 12.88
CA GLY A 25 -17.70 15.25 12.65
C GLY A 25 -16.71 14.18 12.17
N GLU A 26 -15.68 14.57 11.42
CA GLU A 26 -14.60 13.67 10.98
C GLU A 26 -13.71 13.26 12.19
N CYS A 27 -13.41 14.20 13.10
CA CYS A 27 -12.69 13.90 14.33
C CYS A 27 -13.50 13.00 15.28
N VAL A 28 -14.81 13.28 15.43
CA VAL A 28 -15.72 12.46 16.25
C VAL A 28 -15.86 11.05 15.66
N ALA A 29 -15.87 10.89 14.34
CA ALA A 29 -15.90 9.57 13.70
C ALA A 29 -14.70 8.69 14.12
N ILE A 30 -13.49 9.23 14.07
CA ILE A 30 -12.28 8.56 14.54
C ILE A 30 -12.37 8.29 16.05
N GLY A 31 -12.80 9.29 16.82
CA GLY A 31 -12.97 9.17 18.27
C GLY A 31 -13.98 8.08 18.67
N MET A 32 -15.08 7.91 17.94
CA MET A 32 -16.08 6.86 18.19
C MET A 32 -15.47 5.46 18.02
N VAL A 33 -14.63 5.25 17.01
CA VAL A 33 -13.94 3.97 16.81
C VAL A 33 -12.96 3.72 17.96
N LYS A 34 -12.16 4.71 18.34
CA LYS A 34 -11.19 4.58 19.45
C LYS A 34 -11.85 4.38 20.81
N GLU A 35 -12.97 5.04 21.10
CA GLU A 35 -13.72 4.83 22.33
C GLU A 35 -14.40 3.44 22.35
N ALA A 36 -14.83 2.93 21.20
CA ALA A 36 -15.35 1.56 21.10
C ALA A 36 -14.25 0.49 21.26
N GLU A 37 -13.06 0.71 20.66
CA GLU A 37 -11.87 -0.13 20.88
C GLU A 37 -11.46 -0.15 22.35
N LEU A 38 -11.51 1.00 23.03
CA LEU A 38 -11.27 1.11 24.45
C LEU A 38 -12.31 0.33 25.28
N ALA A 39 -13.60 0.46 24.97
CA ALA A 39 -14.64 -0.33 25.64
C ALA A 39 -14.44 -1.84 25.45
N ARG A 40 -13.99 -2.27 24.27
CA ARG A 40 -13.64 -3.67 23.98
C ARG A 40 -12.43 -4.12 24.80
N HIS A 41 -11.39 -3.30 24.87
CA HIS A 41 -10.18 -3.55 25.66
C HIS A 41 -10.47 -3.72 27.15
N LEU A 42 -11.42 -2.95 27.67
CA LEU A 42 -11.88 -3.04 29.05
C LEU A 42 -12.82 -4.23 29.32
N GLY A 43 -13.13 -5.05 28.30
CA GLY A 43 -14.03 -6.19 28.43
C GLY A 43 -15.51 -5.81 28.52
N VAL A 44 -15.86 -4.56 28.18
CA VAL A 44 -17.21 -4.00 28.31
C VAL A 44 -18.02 -4.14 27.01
N LEU A 45 -17.34 -4.11 25.86
CA LEU A 45 -17.95 -4.21 24.54
C LEU A 45 -17.52 -5.49 23.81
N ALA A 46 -18.48 -6.19 23.21
CA ALA A 46 -18.17 -7.35 22.37
C ALA A 46 -17.35 -6.95 21.12
N PRO A 47 -16.36 -7.75 20.69
CA PRO A 47 -15.50 -7.42 19.54
C PRO A 47 -16.26 -7.11 18.23
N GLY A 48 -17.37 -7.83 17.97
CA GLY A 48 -18.19 -7.62 16.77
C GLY A 48 -18.82 -6.23 16.67
N ALA A 49 -19.08 -5.56 17.80
CA ALA A 49 -19.69 -4.23 17.82
C ALA A 49 -18.74 -3.13 17.31
N VAL A 50 -17.43 -3.23 17.62
CA VAL A 50 -16.42 -2.28 17.11
C VAL A 50 -16.35 -2.34 15.59
N ALA A 51 -16.25 -3.55 15.03
CA ALA A 51 -16.21 -3.75 13.58
C ALA A 51 -17.49 -3.23 12.91
N ARG A 52 -18.67 -3.48 13.51
CA ARG A 52 -19.95 -2.98 13.00
C ARG A 52 -20.02 -1.45 13.01
N LEU A 53 -19.55 -0.80 14.08
CA LEU A 53 -19.51 0.66 14.20
C LEU A 53 -18.59 1.29 13.16
N ALA A 54 -17.34 0.81 13.07
CA ALA A 54 -16.37 1.33 12.10
C ALA A 54 -16.87 1.18 10.66
N LYS A 55 -17.48 0.03 10.33
CA LYS A 55 -18.10 -0.19 9.02
C LYS A 55 -19.22 0.80 8.74
N CYS A 56 -20.12 1.01 9.69
CA CYS A 56 -21.20 1.99 9.57
C CYS A 56 -20.62 3.38 9.24
N ILE A 57 -19.67 3.86 10.02
CA ILE A 57 -19.00 5.15 9.81
C ILE A 57 -18.38 5.24 8.40
N SER A 58 -17.59 4.23 8.02
CA SER A 58 -16.94 4.22 6.71
C SER A 58 -17.93 4.19 5.53
N SER A 59 -19.11 3.57 5.71
CA SER A 59 -20.14 3.52 4.66
C SER A 59 -20.77 4.89 4.36
N TYR A 60 -20.63 5.85 5.27
CA TYR A 60 -20.99 7.26 5.07
C TYR A 60 -19.82 8.12 4.58
N GLY A 61 -18.68 7.52 4.20
CA GLY A 61 -17.51 8.25 3.72
C GLY A 61 -16.72 8.99 4.80
N LEU A 62 -16.94 8.66 6.07
CA LEU A 62 -16.23 9.26 7.21
C LEU A 62 -14.98 8.45 7.58
N PRO A 63 -13.92 9.11 8.07
CA PRO A 63 -12.68 8.45 8.46
C PRO A 63 -12.87 7.63 9.75
N THR A 64 -12.25 6.45 9.80
CA THR A 64 -12.23 5.57 10.99
C THR A 64 -10.88 5.54 11.70
N SER A 65 -9.85 6.16 11.12
CA SER A 65 -8.49 6.24 11.66
C SER A 65 -7.82 7.56 11.23
N LEU A 66 -6.79 7.97 11.99
CA LEU A 66 -5.88 9.06 11.60
C LEU A 66 -5.09 8.73 10.32
N ASP A 67 -4.98 7.44 9.98
CA ASP A 67 -4.30 6.98 8.77
C ASP A 67 -5.13 7.05 7.49
N ASP A 68 -6.38 7.51 7.61
CA ASP A 68 -7.25 7.74 6.46
C ASP A 68 -6.58 8.70 5.45
N LYS A 69 -6.66 8.35 4.16
CA LYS A 69 -6.02 9.11 3.08
C LYS A 69 -6.51 10.56 3.01
N VAL A 70 -7.77 10.82 3.34
CA VAL A 70 -8.34 12.17 3.38
C VAL A 70 -7.75 12.96 4.54
N VAL A 71 -7.65 12.33 5.73
CA VAL A 71 -7.09 12.95 6.93
C VAL A 71 -5.62 13.30 6.70
N ARG A 72 -4.82 12.34 6.25
CA ARG A 72 -3.40 12.53 5.94
C ARG A 72 -3.16 13.62 4.90
N ARG A 73 -3.96 13.64 3.83
CA ARG A 73 -3.85 14.61 2.74
C ARG A 73 -4.18 16.03 3.18
N ARG A 74 -5.34 16.25 3.82
CA ARG A 74 -5.78 17.59 4.23
C ARG A 74 -4.95 18.21 5.34
N THR A 75 -4.28 17.38 6.14
CA THR A 75 -3.43 17.84 7.27
C THR A 75 -1.95 17.89 6.93
N ALA A 76 -1.54 17.56 5.69
CA ALA A 76 -0.14 17.33 5.34
C ALA A 76 0.57 16.35 6.29
N ASN A 77 -0.10 15.23 6.62
CA ASN A 77 0.34 14.22 7.58
C ASN A 77 0.67 14.79 8.97
N LYS A 78 -0.10 15.78 9.44
CA LYS A 78 0.09 16.34 10.77
C LYS A 78 -0.03 15.23 11.82
N HIS A 79 1.05 15.06 12.56
CA HIS A 79 1.14 14.04 13.59
C HIS A 79 0.33 14.45 14.83
N CYS A 80 -0.33 13.47 15.46
CA CYS A 80 -1.10 13.63 16.70
C CYS A 80 -0.43 12.83 17.83
N PRO A 81 0.59 13.39 18.53
CA PRO A 81 1.30 12.65 19.56
C PRO A 81 0.36 12.18 20.67
N VAL A 82 0.54 10.93 21.12
CA VAL A 82 -0.31 10.31 22.15
C VAL A 82 -0.28 11.11 23.46
N ASP A 83 0.90 11.57 23.88
CA ASP A 83 1.06 12.42 25.06
C ASP A 83 0.28 13.73 24.93
N ARG A 84 0.27 14.31 23.73
CA ARG A 84 -0.46 15.54 23.46
C ARG A 84 -1.97 15.29 23.52
N LEU A 85 -2.46 14.21 22.90
CA LEU A 85 -3.87 13.82 22.96
C LEU A 85 -4.33 13.63 24.41
N ILE A 86 -3.60 12.84 25.21
CA ILE A 86 -3.93 12.59 26.63
C ILE A 86 -3.90 13.90 27.43
N SER A 87 -2.95 14.80 27.15
CA SER A 87 -2.89 16.12 27.82
C SER A 87 -4.10 17.00 27.50
N ILE A 88 -4.59 16.97 26.26
CA ILE A 88 -5.79 17.71 25.86
C ILE A 88 -7.03 17.08 26.49
N MET A 89 -7.10 15.75 26.56
CA MET A 89 -8.19 15.05 27.26
C MET A 89 -8.25 15.39 28.75
N ALA A 90 -7.17 15.90 29.37
CA ALA A 90 -7.18 16.28 30.78
C ALA A 90 -8.11 17.48 31.09
N VAL A 91 -8.36 18.35 30.11
CA VAL A 91 -9.26 19.51 30.24
C VAL A 91 -10.67 19.23 29.70
N ASP A 92 -11.01 17.97 29.41
CA ASP A 92 -12.38 17.59 29.02
C ASP A 92 -13.36 17.88 30.18
N LYS A 93 -14.45 18.58 29.85
CA LYS A 93 -15.52 19.00 30.79
C LYS A 93 -16.19 17.83 31.51
N LYS A 94 -16.07 16.60 31.01
CA LYS A 94 -16.61 15.39 31.66
C LYS A 94 -15.76 14.92 32.85
N ASN A 95 -14.50 15.33 32.94
CA ASN A 95 -13.56 14.82 33.93
C ASN A 95 -13.96 15.19 35.36
N ALA A 96 -13.56 14.36 36.33
CA ALA A 96 -13.71 14.63 37.75
C ALA A 96 -12.32 14.73 38.39
N GLY A 97 -11.83 15.96 38.56
CA GLY A 97 -10.43 16.19 38.96
C GLY A 97 -9.47 15.61 37.93
N GLY A 98 -8.47 14.85 38.38
CA GLY A 98 -7.51 14.18 37.49
C GLY A 98 -8.03 12.93 36.77
N GLN A 99 -9.25 12.48 37.08
CA GLN A 99 -9.82 11.26 36.49
C GLN A 99 -10.53 11.56 35.15
N LYS A 100 -10.04 10.93 34.07
CA LYS A 100 -10.62 11.06 32.74
C LYS A 100 -11.92 10.26 32.64
N LYS A 101 -12.96 10.86 32.04
CA LYS A 101 -14.26 10.21 31.82
C LYS A 101 -14.59 10.04 30.34
N ILE A 102 -14.96 8.81 29.96
CA ILE A 102 -15.25 8.42 28.57
C ILE A 102 -16.57 7.65 28.52
N VAL A 103 -17.35 7.83 27.44
CA VAL A 103 -18.58 7.06 27.25
C VAL A 103 -18.21 5.70 26.69
N LEU A 104 -18.47 4.63 27.44
CA LEU A 104 -18.21 3.26 27.00
C LEU A 104 -19.52 2.63 26.51
N LEU A 105 -19.49 2.05 25.31
CA LEU A 105 -20.58 1.22 24.81
C LEU A 105 -20.53 -0.16 25.46
N SER A 106 -21.69 -0.71 25.82
CA SER A 106 -21.83 -2.12 26.21
C SER A 106 -22.35 -2.98 25.05
N ALA A 107 -23.15 -2.37 24.16
CA ALA A 107 -23.60 -2.93 22.90
C ALA A 107 -23.98 -1.80 21.93
N ILE A 108 -24.27 -2.12 20.67
CA ILE A 108 -24.84 -1.13 19.74
C ILE A 108 -26.21 -0.69 20.27
N GLY A 109 -26.36 0.61 20.52
CA GLY A 109 -27.57 1.20 21.11
C GLY A 109 -27.61 1.21 22.65
N LYS A 110 -26.57 0.74 23.35
CA LYS A 110 -26.48 0.72 24.82
C LYS A 110 -25.14 1.23 25.32
N THR A 111 -25.14 1.94 26.45
CA THR A 111 -23.92 2.34 27.17
C THR A 111 -23.70 1.47 28.40
N TYR A 112 -22.45 1.36 28.85
CA TYR A 112 -22.08 0.62 30.05
C TYR A 112 -22.68 1.23 31.32
N GLU A 113 -22.58 2.56 31.43
CA GLU A 113 -23.25 3.35 32.45
C GLU A 113 -24.18 4.37 31.79
N PRO A 114 -25.22 4.88 32.49
CA PRO A 114 -26.06 5.98 32.00
C PRO A 114 -25.33 7.34 31.97
N LYS A 115 -23.99 7.33 32.08
CA LYS A 115 -23.07 8.47 32.14
C LYS A 115 -21.70 8.06 31.60
N ALA A 116 -20.74 8.98 31.54
CA ALA A 116 -19.36 8.64 31.20
C ALA A 116 -18.67 7.94 32.39
N SER A 117 -17.89 6.91 32.08
CA SER A 117 -17.17 6.06 33.03
C SER A 117 -15.75 6.56 33.24
N THR A 118 -15.21 6.38 34.45
CA THR A 118 -13.80 6.67 34.74
C THR A 118 -12.91 5.65 34.03
N VAL A 119 -11.93 6.12 33.27
CA VAL A 119 -10.94 5.26 32.58
C VAL A 119 -9.53 5.71 32.95
N ALA A 120 -8.62 4.74 33.14
CA ALA A 120 -7.23 5.05 33.45
C ALA A 120 -6.46 5.49 32.20
N ASP A 121 -5.51 6.40 32.40
CA ASP A 121 -4.65 6.92 31.33
C ASP A 121 -3.88 5.83 30.59
N LYS A 122 -3.48 4.76 31.29
CA LYS A 122 -2.78 3.63 30.69
C LYS A 122 -3.62 2.91 29.62
N ASP A 123 -4.93 2.77 29.84
CA ASP A 123 -5.82 2.04 28.94
C ASP A 123 -6.12 2.90 27.71
N ILE A 124 -6.33 4.22 27.91
CA ILE A 124 -6.44 5.20 26.82
C ILE A 124 -5.16 5.20 25.97
N ARG A 125 -3.99 5.19 26.63
CA ARG A 125 -2.69 5.19 25.95
C ARG A 125 -2.50 3.96 25.09
N ILE A 126 -2.86 2.76 25.55
CA ILE A 126 -2.76 1.52 24.75
C ILE A 126 -3.53 1.66 23.43
N ILE A 127 -4.74 2.23 23.47
CA ILE A 127 -5.60 2.37 22.29
C ILE A 127 -5.11 3.43 21.30
N LEU A 128 -4.57 4.53 21.82
CA LEU A 128 -4.05 5.63 20.98
C LEU A 128 -2.65 5.33 20.42
N SER A 129 -1.90 4.43 21.06
CA SER A 129 -0.52 4.15 20.66
C SER A 129 -0.44 3.18 19.47
N PRO A 130 0.48 3.44 18.52
CA PRO A 130 0.71 2.55 17.38
C PRO A 130 1.43 1.27 17.79
N SER A 131 2.22 1.31 18.86
CA SER A 131 3.02 0.18 19.36
C SER A 131 2.58 -0.23 20.76
N VAL A 132 2.89 -1.47 21.11
CA VAL A 132 2.58 -2.03 22.44
C VAL A 132 3.85 -2.58 23.08
N LEU A 133 4.05 -2.24 24.33
CA LEU A 133 5.08 -2.81 25.18
C LEU A 133 4.46 -3.96 25.99
N VAL A 134 4.97 -5.16 25.77
CA VAL A 134 4.54 -6.38 26.46
C VAL A 134 5.51 -6.62 27.63
N HIS A 135 5.00 -6.61 28.86
CA HIS A 135 5.82 -6.95 30.03
C HIS A 135 5.89 -8.48 30.19
N PRO A 136 7.07 -9.02 30.55
CA PRO A 136 7.21 -10.45 30.79
C PRO A 136 6.47 -10.87 32.07
N GLY A 137 6.08 -12.14 32.11
CA GLY A 137 5.39 -12.75 33.23
C GLY A 137 3.91 -13.03 32.97
N VAL A 138 3.50 -14.20 33.45
CA VAL A 138 2.13 -14.71 33.44
C VAL A 138 1.93 -15.39 34.81
N ASP A 139 0.73 -15.33 35.37
CA ASP A 139 0.43 -15.99 36.64
C ASP A 139 0.53 -17.53 36.47
N SER A 140 1.47 -18.15 37.17
CA SER A 140 1.74 -19.59 37.12
C SER A 140 0.55 -20.49 37.47
N SER A 141 -0.48 -19.95 38.15
CA SER A 141 -1.70 -20.68 38.52
C SER A 141 -2.80 -20.64 37.45
N LEU A 142 -2.56 -19.99 36.30
CA LEU A 142 -3.59 -19.79 35.28
C LEU A 142 -4.10 -21.11 34.69
N ASN A 143 -5.42 -21.24 34.73
CA ASN A 143 -6.18 -22.25 34.00
C ASN A 143 -7.39 -21.54 33.37
N ILE A 144 -7.32 -21.29 32.07
CA ILE A 144 -8.31 -20.44 31.38
C ILE A 144 -8.90 -21.15 30.16
N SER A 145 -10.09 -20.70 29.77
CA SER A 145 -10.72 -21.05 28.49
C SER A 145 -10.69 -19.83 27.58
N CYS A 146 -10.10 -19.97 26.39
CA CYS A 146 -10.03 -18.93 25.38
C CYS A 146 -10.72 -19.42 24.11
N LYS A 147 -11.73 -18.68 23.65
CA LYS A 147 -12.43 -18.96 22.39
C LYS A 147 -12.03 -17.89 21.35
N PRO A 148 -11.09 -18.19 20.44
CA PRO A 148 -10.72 -17.27 19.37
C PRO A 148 -11.90 -16.98 18.41
N PRO A 149 -11.81 -15.94 17.56
CA PRO A 149 -12.79 -15.70 16.51
C PRO A 149 -12.98 -16.90 15.59
N GLY A 150 -14.16 -17.01 14.96
CA GLY A 150 -14.46 -18.08 14.01
C GLY A 150 -13.46 -18.19 12.85
N SER A 151 -13.26 -19.41 12.36
CA SER A 151 -12.47 -19.66 11.16
C SER A 151 -13.11 -19.01 9.95
N LYS A 152 -12.38 -18.16 9.24
CA LYS A 152 -12.82 -17.54 7.98
C LYS A 152 -13.19 -18.59 6.92
N SER A 153 -12.40 -19.68 6.88
CA SER A 153 -12.57 -20.75 5.90
C SER A 153 -13.88 -21.51 6.11
N ILE A 154 -14.24 -21.80 7.35
CA ILE A 154 -15.50 -22.45 7.72
C ILE A 154 -16.65 -21.44 7.57
N SER A 155 -16.49 -20.20 8.07
CA SER A 155 -17.49 -19.14 8.00
C SER A 155 -18.01 -18.91 6.58
N ASN A 156 -17.12 -18.79 5.59
CA ASN A 156 -17.54 -18.58 4.20
C ASN A 156 -18.22 -19.82 3.58
N ARG A 157 -17.84 -21.04 3.98
CA ARG A 157 -18.48 -22.27 3.49
C ARG A 157 -19.86 -22.44 4.08
N VAL A 158 -20.01 -22.25 5.40
CA VAL A 158 -21.31 -22.40 6.07
C VAL A 158 -22.32 -21.38 5.54
N LEU A 159 -21.89 -20.14 5.26
CA LEU A 159 -22.76 -19.12 4.68
C LEU A 159 -23.32 -19.54 3.31
N LEU A 160 -22.48 -20.09 2.44
CA LEU A 160 -22.94 -20.56 1.13
C LEU A 160 -23.78 -21.82 1.22
N LEU A 161 -23.34 -22.82 2.00
CA LEU A 161 -24.07 -24.08 2.19
C LEU A 161 -25.46 -23.83 2.80
N ALA A 162 -25.53 -23.01 3.84
CA ALA A 162 -26.79 -22.66 4.49
C ALA A 162 -27.72 -21.84 3.58
N ALA A 163 -27.16 -21.02 2.69
CA ALA A 163 -27.96 -20.31 1.70
C ALA A 163 -28.50 -21.21 0.59
N LEU A 164 -27.71 -22.19 0.15
CA LEU A 164 -28.15 -23.17 -0.83
C LEU A 164 -29.11 -24.20 -0.24
N GLY A 165 -29.03 -24.50 1.05
CA GLY A 165 -29.97 -25.41 1.72
C GLY A 165 -31.35 -24.81 1.97
N SER A 166 -32.27 -25.66 2.41
CA SER A 166 -33.66 -25.26 2.70
C SER A 166 -33.88 -25.06 4.20
N GLY A 167 -34.54 -23.97 4.59
CA GLY A 167 -34.95 -23.69 5.96
C GLY A 167 -33.94 -22.87 6.77
N PRO A 168 -34.23 -22.57 8.06
CA PRO A 168 -33.38 -21.76 8.91
C PRO A 168 -32.16 -22.54 9.44
N CYS A 169 -31.02 -21.87 9.51
CA CYS A 169 -29.80 -22.34 10.17
C CYS A 169 -29.30 -21.25 11.13
N ARG A 170 -29.17 -21.58 12.42
CA ARG A 170 -28.63 -20.67 13.44
C ARG A 170 -27.12 -20.86 13.53
N ILE A 171 -26.37 -19.88 13.03
CA ILE A 171 -24.90 -19.95 12.94
C ILE A 171 -24.28 -19.14 14.09
N THR A 172 -23.48 -19.80 14.92
CA THR A 172 -22.78 -19.17 16.06
C THR A 172 -21.28 -19.10 15.82
N ASN A 173 -20.60 -18.17 16.50
CA ASN A 173 -19.16 -17.90 16.36
C ASN A 173 -18.72 -17.58 14.90
N LEU A 174 -19.62 -17.07 14.07
CA LEU A 174 -19.30 -16.65 12.71
C LEU A 174 -18.27 -15.51 12.74
N LEU A 175 -17.26 -15.57 11.87
CA LEU A 175 -16.31 -14.47 11.74
C LEU A 175 -16.99 -13.24 11.11
N HIS A 176 -17.03 -12.13 11.83
CA HIS A 176 -17.46 -10.84 11.28
C HIS A 176 -16.32 -10.18 10.48
N SER A 177 -16.19 -10.55 9.21
CA SER A 177 -15.17 -10.04 8.29
C SER A 177 -15.80 -9.32 7.10
N ASP A 178 -14.99 -8.70 6.25
CA ASP A 178 -15.47 -8.17 4.98
C ASP A 178 -15.94 -9.29 4.05
N ASP A 179 -15.21 -10.42 4.00
CA ASP A 179 -15.56 -11.59 3.20
C ASP A 179 -16.97 -12.12 3.52
N THR A 180 -17.28 -12.32 4.80
CA THR A 180 -18.58 -12.86 5.23
C THR A 180 -19.72 -11.87 5.00
N GLN A 181 -19.45 -10.57 5.14
CA GLN A 181 -20.44 -9.53 4.88
C GLN A 181 -20.79 -9.41 3.40
N VAL A 182 -19.80 -9.32 2.51
CA VAL A 182 -20.07 -9.21 1.06
C VAL A 182 -20.73 -10.48 0.53
N MET A 183 -20.40 -11.64 1.10
CA MET A 183 -21.07 -12.91 0.80
C MET A 183 -22.56 -12.88 1.19
N LEU A 184 -22.88 -12.46 2.41
CA LEU A 184 -24.28 -12.30 2.86
C LEU A 184 -25.07 -11.34 1.98
N THR A 185 -24.48 -10.18 1.66
CA THR A 185 -25.12 -9.19 0.78
C THR A 185 -25.35 -9.73 -0.62
N ALA A 186 -24.37 -10.42 -1.21
CA ALA A 186 -24.49 -11.02 -2.53
C ALA A 186 -25.56 -12.12 -2.57
N ILE A 187 -25.57 -13.04 -1.59
CA ILE A 187 -26.56 -14.11 -1.49
C ILE A 187 -27.98 -13.54 -1.36
N ASN A 188 -28.17 -12.50 -0.54
CA ASN A 188 -29.47 -11.84 -0.38
C ASN A 188 -29.93 -11.17 -1.69
N LYS A 189 -29.03 -10.49 -2.41
CA LYS A 189 -29.34 -9.89 -3.73
C LYS A 189 -29.70 -10.94 -4.79
N LEU A 190 -29.16 -12.15 -4.69
CA LEU A 190 -29.49 -13.29 -5.54
C LEU A 190 -30.81 -13.98 -5.11
N GLY A 191 -31.45 -13.54 -4.01
CA GLY A 191 -32.62 -14.20 -3.45
C GLY A 191 -32.35 -15.60 -2.88
N GLY A 192 -31.08 -15.92 -2.60
CA GLY A 192 -30.68 -17.25 -2.12
C GLY A 192 -30.97 -17.49 -0.65
N ALA A 193 -30.94 -16.45 0.16
CA ALA A 193 -31.31 -16.55 1.57
C ALA A 193 -31.77 -15.20 2.12
N THR A 194 -32.64 -15.26 3.13
CA THR A 194 -32.86 -14.13 4.04
C THR A 194 -32.05 -14.36 5.31
N TYR A 195 -31.71 -13.29 6.03
CA TYR A 195 -30.98 -13.42 7.28
C TYR A 195 -31.39 -12.38 8.32
N SER A 196 -31.25 -12.75 9.59
CA SER A 196 -31.41 -11.87 10.74
C SER A 196 -30.29 -12.13 11.75
N TRP A 197 -30.16 -11.22 12.71
CA TRP A 197 -29.17 -11.33 13.78
C TRP A 197 -29.87 -11.42 15.12
N GLU A 198 -29.43 -12.36 15.95
CA GLU A 198 -29.84 -12.52 17.34
C GLU A 198 -28.65 -12.32 18.28
N ASP A 199 -28.93 -12.28 19.58
CA ASP A 199 -27.93 -12.21 20.65
C ASP A 199 -26.90 -11.08 20.42
N GLU A 200 -27.41 -9.87 20.14
CA GLU A 200 -26.62 -8.67 19.88
C GLU A 200 -25.63 -8.81 18.70
N GLY A 201 -25.96 -9.68 17.74
CA GLY A 201 -25.15 -9.93 16.55
C GLY A 201 -24.22 -11.14 16.68
N ARG A 202 -24.26 -11.89 17.78
CA ARG A 202 -23.44 -13.11 17.96
C ARG A 202 -23.97 -14.33 17.22
N VAL A 203 -25.27 -14.34 16.90
CA VAL A 203 -25.92 -15.44 16.19
C VAL A 203 -26.52 -14.91 14.88
N LEU A 204 -26.11 -15.50 13.77
CA LEU A 204 -26.72 -15.27 12.46
C LEU A 204 -27.78 -16.33 12.22
N VAL A 205 -29.04 -15.92 12.04
CA VAL A 205 -30.09 -16.82 11.57
C VAL A 205 -30.21 -16.64 10.07
N LEU A 206 -29.83 -17.66 9.30
CA LEU A 206 -29.85 -17.63 7.85
C LEU A 206 -30.88 -18.65 7.35
N THR A 207 -31.88 -18.17 6.62
CA THR A 207 -32.94 -19.00 6.04
C THR A 207 -32.69 -19.16 4.55
N GLY A 208 -32.18 -20.32 4.16
CA GLY A 208 -31.86 -20.63 2.78
C GLY A 208 -33.10 -20.96 1.94
N ASN A 209 -32.99 -20.69 0.65
CA ASN A 209 -34.07 -20.85 -0.34
C ASN A 209 -33.86 -22.08 -1.25
N GLY A 210 -33.20 -23.13 -0.74
CA GLY A 210 -33.11 -24.42 -1.43
C GLY A 210 -32.39 -24.36 -2.79
N GLY A 211 -31.45 -23.41 -2.96
CA GLY A 211 -30.67 -23.24 -4.19
C GLY A 211 -31.39 -22.48 -5.30
N GLU A 212 -32.59 -21.95 -5.04
CA GLU A 212 -33.34 -21.13 -5.99
C GLU A 212 -32.79 -19.70 -6.07
N LEU A 213 -31.58 -19.57 -6.63
CA LEU A 213 -30.96 -18.28 -6.91
C LEU A 213 -31.60 -17.64 -8.15
N LYS A 214 -31.71 -16.32 -8.14
CA LYS A 214 -32.20 -15.50 -9.26
C LYS A 214 -31.09 -14.57 -9.72
N ALA A 215 -30.99 -14.38 -11.03
CA ALA A 215 -30.06 -13.41 -11.59
C ALA A 215 -30.36 -12.00 -11.03
N SER A 216 -29.31 -11.25 -10.68
CA SER A 216 -29.44 -9.87 -10.21
C SER A 216 -29.15 -8.90 -11.35
N SER A 217 -30.01 -7.89 -11.53
CA SER A 217 -29.76 -6.78 -12.44
C SER A 217 -28.67 -5.82 -11.94
N ASP A 218 -28.40 -5.85 -10.63
CA ASP A 218 -27.31 -5.09 -10.03
C ASP A 218 -26.00 -5.88 -10.10
N GLU A 219 -24.88 -5.17 -10.23
CA GLU A 219 -23.58 -5.77 -9.98
C GLU A 219 -23.44 -6.18 -8.51
N LEU A 220 -22.80 -7.33 -8.28
CA LEU A 220 -22.44 -7.80 -6.95
C LEU A 220 -21.01 -7.35 -6.66
N TYR A 221 -20.87 -6.27 -5.89
CA TYR A 221 -19.58 -5.74 -5.46
C TYR A 221 -19.02 -6.51 -4.26
N LEU A 222 -17.82 -7.09 -4.42
CA LEU A 222 -17.20 -8.00 -3.43
C LEU A 222 -15.97 -7.41 -2.72
N GLY A 223 -15.67 -6.12 -2.92
CA GLY A 223 -14.45 -5.50 -2.36
C GLY A 223 -13.19 -6.25 -2.80
N ASN A 224 -12.35 -6.66 -1.84
CA ASN A 224 -11.17 -7.53 -2.08
C ASN A 224 -11.34 -8.95 -1.46
N ALA A 225 -12.58 -9.40 -1.27
CA ALA A 225 -12.88 -10.69 -0.65
C ALA A 225 -12.56 -11.85 -1.60
N GLY A 226 -11.35 -12.40 -1.47
CA GLY A 226 -10.85 -13.49 -2.32
C GLY A 226 -11.79 -14.68 -2.30
N THR A 227 -12.07 -15.21 -1.11
CA THR A 227 -12.92 -16.38 -0.91
C THR A 227 -14.32 -16.18 -1.49
N ALA A 228 -14.95 -15.05 -1.17
CA ALA A 228 -16.30 -14.73 -1.64
C ALA A 228 -16.37 -14.68 -3.17
N SER A 229 -15.40 -14.04 -3.84
CA SER A 229 -15.38 -13.99 -5.31
C SER A 229 -15.30 -15.37 -5.96
N ARG A 230 -14.52 -16.31 -5.41
CA ARG A 230 -14.41 -17.67 -5.98
C ARG A 230 -15.68 -18.47 -5.75
N PHE A 231 -16.19 -18.43 -4.53
CA PHE A 231 -17.41 -19.15 -4.15
C PHE A 231 -18.63 -18.64 -4.94
N LEU A 232 -18.79 -17.32 -5.03
CA LEU A 232 -19.89 -16.71 -5.77
C LEU A 232 -19.77 -16.88 -7.28
N THR A 233 -18.56 -17.00 -7.84
CA THR A 233 -18.41 -17.28 -9.30
C THR A 233 -19.08 -18.59 -9.67
N THR A 234 -18.90 -19.65 -8.87
CA THR A 234 -19.62 -20.90 -9.09
C THR A 234 -21.09 -20.79 -8.69
N ALA A 235 -21.41 -20.18 -7.53
CA ALA A 235 -22.80 -20.10 -7.06
C ALA A 235 -23.72 -19.32 -8.03
N VAL A 236 -23.23 -18.24 -8.64
CA VAL A 236 -24.01 -17.45 -9.62
C VAL A 236 -24.40 -18.28 -10.85
N SER A 237 -23.61 -19.29 -11.23
CA SER A 237 -23.99 -20.20 -12.34
C SER A 237 -25.27 -21.01 -12.04
N LEU A 238 -25.62 -21.17 -10.76
CA LEU A 238 -26.86 -21.83 -10.33
C LEU A 238 -28.09 -20.93 -10.48
N ALA A 239 -27.91 -19.63 -10.65
CA ALA A 239 -29.02 -18.69 -10.77
C ALA A 239 -29.86 -18.96 -12.01
N LYS A 240 -31.19 -18.89 -11.86
CA LYS A 240 -32.13 -18.91 -12.98
C LYS A 240 -32.32 -17.49 -13.53
N PRO A 241 -32.62 -17.35 -14.84
CA PRO A 241 -32.98 -16.06 -15.41
C PRO A 241 -34.15 -15.43 -14.65
N SER A 242 -34.08 -14.12 -14.47
CA SER A 242 -35.11 -13.31 -13.81
C SER A 242 -35.51 -12.13 -14.71
N SER A 243 -35.42 -10.88 -14.25
CA SER A 243 -35.44 -9.69 -15.10
C SER A 243 -34.23 -9.60 -16.02
N VAL A 244 -33.14 -10.32 -15.72
CA VAL A 244 -31.93 -10.42 -16.53
C VAL A 244 -31.50 -11.88 -16.69
N ASN A 245 -30.70 -12.17 -17.73
CA ASN A 245 -30.19 -13.51 -18.04
C ASN A 245 -28.75 -13.76 -17.57
N HIS A 246 -28.16 -12.83 -16.82
CA HIS A 246 -26.79 -12.91 -16.32
C HIS A 246 -26.66 -12.12 -15.01
N THR A 247 -25.52 -12.27 -14.33
CA THR A 247 -25.15 -11.45 -13.18
C THR A 247 -23.68 -11.08 -13.27
N VAL A 248 -23.35 -9.86 -12.85
CA VAL A 248 -21.98 -9.34 -12.87
C VAL A 248 -21.37 -9.41 -11.48
N LEU A 249 -20.23 -10.08 -11.36
CA LEU A 249 -19.38 -10.05 -10.15
C LEU A 249 -18.26 -9.04 -10.35
N THR A 250 -18.13 -8.08 -9.43
CA THR A 250 -17.09 -7.05 -9.46
C THR A 250 -16.43 -6.87 -8.09
N GLY A 251 -15.40 -6.03 -8.03
CA GLY A 251 -14.69 -5.71 -6.81
C GLY A 251 -13.81 -4.47 -6.98
N ASN A 252 -13.02 -4.18 -5.96
CA ASN A 252 -12.10 -3.03 -6.02
C ASN A 252 -10.99 -3.25 -7.05
N ALA A 253 -10.19 -2.20 -7.33
CA ALA A 253 -9.09 -2.27 -8.29
C ALA A 253 -8.14 -3.45 -8.05
N ARG A 254 -7.86 -3.77 -6.79
CA ARG A 254 -7.00 -4.91 -6.44
C ARG A 254 -7.63 -6.25 -6.78
N MET A 255 -8.94 -6.43 -6.54
CA MET A 255 -9.66 -7.64 -6.92
C MET A 255 -9.65 -7.88 -8.43
N GLN A 256 -9.69 -6.80 -9.22
CA GLN A 256 -9.63 -6.87 -10.70
C GLN A 256 -8.26 -7.31 -11.24
N GLU A 257 -7.26 -7.47 -10.37
CA GLU A 257 -5.94 -8.01 -10.69
C GLU A 257 -5.74 -9.43 -10.13
N ARG A 258 -6.69 -9.96 -9.34
CA ARG A 258 -6.54 -11.26 -8.67
C ARG A 258 -7.00 -12.41 -9.57
N PRO A 259 -6.19 -13.47 -9.71
CA PRO A 259 -6.43 -14.53 -10.69
C PRO A 259 -7.72 -15.34 -10.42
N GLN A 260 -8.50 -15.53 -11.49
CA GLN A 260 -9.73 -16.34 -11.53
C GLN A 260 -9.75 -17.35 -12.71
N GLY A 261 -8.79 -17.23 -13.63
CA GLY A 261 -8.63 -18.06 -14.85
C GLY A 261 -9.06 -19.53 -14.70
N PRO A 262 -8.38 -20.34 -13.88
CA PRO A 262 -8.64 -21.77 -13.82
C PRO A 262 -10.07 -22.16 -13.42
N LEU A 263 -10.73 -21.38 -12.56
CA LEU A 263 -12.12 -21.64 -12.18
C LEU A 263 -13.09 -21.30 -13.33
N VAL A 264 -12.85 -20.18 -14.02
CA VAL A 264 -13.65 -19.79 -15.18
C VAL A 264 -13.51 -20.80 -16.32
N ASP A 265 -12.30 -21.30 -16.57
CA ASP A 265 -12.06 -22.32 -17.59
C ASP A 265 -12.86 -23.59 -17.29
N ALA A 266 -12.82 -24.07 -16.04
CA ALA A 266 -13.54 -25.28 -15.61
C ALA A 266 -15.07 -25.13 -15.72
N LEU A 267 -15.61 -23.94 -15.42
CA LEU A 267 -17.04 -23.66 -15.57
C LEU A 267 -17.46 -23.52 -17.03
N ARG A 268 -16.63 -22.90 -17.87
CA ARG A 268 -16.86 -22.82 -19.32
C ARG A 268 -16.84 -24.20 -19.97
N SER A 269 -15.88 -25.05 -19.62
CA SER A 269 -15.86 -26.44 -20.10
C SER A 269 -17.05 -27.26 -19.62
N ASN A 270 -17.71 -26.83 -18.54
CA ASN A 270 -18.90 -27.45 -17.98
C ASN A 270 -20.21 -26.68 -18.31
N GLY A 271 -20.24 -26.04 -19.48
CA GLY A 271 -21.46 -25.51 -20.08
C GLY A 271 -21.95 -24.16 -19.54
N VAL A 272 -21.13 -23.43 -18.78
CA VAL A 272 -21.49 -22.08 -18.28
C VAL A 272 -20.86 -20.99 -19.14
N GLU A 273 -21.67 -20.13 -19.74
CA GLU A 273 -21.18 -18.93 -20.41
C GLU A 273 -20.69 -17.90 -19.37
N ILE A 274 -19.42 -17.53 -19.46
CA ILE A 274 -18.78 -16.54 -18.61
C ILE A 274 -17.93 -15.63 -19.48
N GLU A 275 -18.02 -14.32 -19.29
CA GLU A 275 -17.25 -13.30 -20.01
C GLU A 275 -16.43 -12.44 -19.04
N TYR A 276 -15.17 -12.17 -19.40
CA TYR A 276 -14.34 -11.19 -18.72
C TYR A 276 -14.64 -9.81 -19.30
N ILE A 277 -15.24 -8.92 -18.50
CA ILE A 277 -15.63 -7.57 -18.94
C ILE A 277 -14.68 -6.48 -18.42
N GLY A 278 -13.56 -6.89 -17.82
CA GLY A 278 -12.50 -6.00 -17.34
C GLY A 278 -11.53 -5.55 -18.43
N LYS A 279 -10.30 -5.23 -18.03
CA LYS A 279 -9.22 -4.84 -18.97
C LYS A 279 -8.98 -5.94 -20.03
N PRO A 280 -8.75 -5.59 -21.31
CA PRO A 280 -8.42 -6.58 -22.36
C PRO A 280 -7.26 -7.49 -21.94
N GLY A 281 -7.43 -8.80 -22.11
CA GLY A 281 -6.45 -9.82 -21.69
C GLY A 281 -6.44 -10.17 -20.20
N SER A 282 -7.24 -9.50 -19.37
CA SER A 282 -7.35 -9.82 -17.94
C SER A 282 -8.08 -11.15 -17.71
N ARG A 283 -7.54 -11.99 -16.81
CA ARG A 283 -8.16 -13.25 -16.35
C ARG A 283 -8.63 -13.16 -14.89
N SER A 284 -9.22 -12.02 -14.56
CA SER A 284 -9.65 -11.58 -13.22
C SER A 284 -11.04 -10.94 -13.30
N LEU A 285 -11.65 -10.59 -12.17
CA LEU A 285 -12.91 -9.80 -12.16
C LEU A 285 -12.73 -8.45 -12.91
N PRO A 286 -13.81 -7.82 -13.41
CA PRO A 286 -15.21 -8.24 -13.31
C PRO A 286 -15.60 -9.37 -14.28
N LEU A 287 -16.55 -10.20 -13.86
CA LEU A 287 -17.08 -11.34 -14.63
C LEU A 287 -18.57 -11.17 -14.88
N ARG A 288 -19.00 -11.30 -16.14
CA ARG A 288 -20.41 -11.48 -16.51
C ARG A 288 -20.69 -12.97 -16.64
N ILE A 289 -21.55 -13.52 -15.78
CA ILE A 289 -21.82 -14.95 -15.67
C ILE A 289 -23.29 -15.19 -16.05
N ALA A 290 -23.53 -16.09 -17.01
CA ALA A 290 -24.89 -16.43 -17.44
C ALA A 290 -25.67 -17.14 -16.32
N ALA A 291 -26.96 -16.82 -16.22
CA ALA A 291 -27.90 -17.46 -15.31
C ALA A 291 -28.35 -18.82 -15.89
N ALA A 292 -27.48 -19.81 -15.80
CA ALA A 292 -27.64 -21.11 -16.47
C ALA A 292 -28.61 -22.06 -15.76
N GLY A 293 -29.02 -21.76 -14.51
CA GLY A 293 -29.79 -22.68 -13.68
C GLY A 293 -29.01 -23.93 -13.26
N GLY A 294 -27.68 -23.82 -13.18
CA GLY A 294 -26.75 -24.91 -12.89
C GLY A 294 -25.80 -25.19 -14.04
N PHE A 295 -24.57 -25.61 -13.72
CA PHE A 295 -23.63 -26.15 -14.72
C PHE A 295 -24.02 -27.58 -15.12
N GLU A 296 -23.47 -28.08 -16.23
CA GLU A 296 -23.98 -29.29 -16.89
C GLU A 296 -23.86 -30.56 -16.03
N GLY A 297 -22.77 -30.70 -15.29
CA GLY A 297 -22.46 -31.86 -14.46
C GLY A 297 -21.55 -32.85 -15.19
N GLY A 298 -21.65 -34.14 -14.88
CA GLY A 298 -20.74 -35.14 -15.45
C GLY A 298 -19.29 -34.92 -14.99
N VAL A 299 -18.32 -35.12 -15.88
CA VAL A 299 -16.89 -34.98 -15.54
C VAL A 299 -16.48 -33.50 -15.54
N ILE A 300 -15.85 -33.06 -14.45
CA ILE A 300 -15.18 -31.76 -14.36
C ILE A 300 -13.74 -31.95 -13.88
N GLU A 301 -12.79 -31.44 -14.63
CA GLU A 301 -11.36 -31.61 -14.36
C GLU A 301 -10.72 -30.31 -13.90
N LEU A 302 -9.86 -30.40 -12.89
CA LEU A 302 -9.03 -29.30 -12.39
C LEU A 302 -7.61 -29.81 -12.14
N THR A 303 -6.59 -28.98 -12.30
CA THR A 303 -5.21 -29.41 -11.98
C THR A 303 -5.01 -29.54 -10.46
N ALA A 304 -4.25 -30.52 -9.99
CA ALA A 304 -3.99 -30.76 -8.56
C ALA A 304 -3.24 -29.59 -7.87
N LYS A 305 -2.57 -28.74 -8.66
CA LYS A 305 -1.85 -27.53 -8.22
C LYS A 305 -2.75 -26.29 -8.08
N VAL A 306 -4.04 -26.37 -8.41
CA VAL A 306 -4.94 -25.21 -8.33
C VAL A 306 -5.29 -24.83 -6.88
N SER A 307 -5.70 -23.57 -6.71
CA SER A 307 -6.16 -23.03 -5.42
C SER A 307 -7.32 -23.83 -4.85
N SER A 308 -7.26 -24.12 -3.55
CA SER A 308 -8.31 -24.83 -2.80
C SER A 308 -9.67 -24.17 -2.90
N GLN A 309 -9.71 -22.85 -3.10
CA GLN A 309 -10.94 -22.09 -3.21
C GLN A 309 -11.77 -22.47 -4.46
N TYR A 310 -11.10 -22.83 -5.57
CA TYR A 310 -11.79 -23.22 -6.81
C TYR A 310 -12.43 -24.60 -6.68
N VAL A 311 -11.68 -25.56 -6.11
CA VAL A 311 -12.17 -26.92 -5.90
C VAL A 311 -13.35 -26.92 -4.92
N SER A 312 -13.21 -26.20 -3.80
CA SER A 312 -14.28 -26.07 -2.82
C SER A 312 -15.53 -25.36 -3.37
N SER A 313 -15.37 -24.35 -4.24
CA SER A 313 -16.54 -23.67 -4.82
C SER A 313 -17.36 -24.60 -5.71
N ILE A 314 -16.69 -25.40 -6.55
CA ILE A 314 -17.33 -26.42 -7.39
C ILE A 314 -18.00 -27.48 -6.53
N LEU A 315 -17.30 -28.03 -5.53
CA LEU A 315 -17.87 -29.04 -4.61
C LEU A 315 -19.16 -28.56 -3.95
N MET A 316 -19.18 -27.34 -3.40
CA MET A 316 -20.36 -26.82 -2.71
C MET A 316 -21.55 -26.61 -3.65
N CYS A 317 -21.33 -26.30 -4.93
CA CYS A 317 -22.39 -26.03 -5.89
C CYS A 317 -22.78 -27.26 -6.74
N ALA A 318 -21.92 -28.29 -6.80
CA ALA A 318 -22.13 -29.52 -7.56
C ALA A 318 -23.46 -30.25 -7.30
N PRO A 319 -24.01 -30.26 -6.07
CA PRO A 319 -25.30 -30.92 -5.85
C PRO A 319 -26.49 -30.26 -6.57
N TYR A 320 -26.30 -29.04 -7.08
CA TYR A 320 -27.27 -28.26 -7.85
C TYR A 320 -26.93 -28.19 -9.36
N ALA A 321 -25.93 -28.94 -9.83
CA ALA A 321 -25.70 -29.13 -11.25
C ALA A 321 -26.89 -29.87 -11.91
N LYS A 322 -26.99 -29.80 -13.24
CA LYS A 322 -28.06 -30.49 -13.98
C LYS A 322 -27.97 -32.00 -13.86
N ASN A 323 -26.74 -32.53 -13.85
CA ASN A 323 -26.42 -33.95 -13.67
C ASN A 323 -25.47 -34.16 -12.48
N PRO A 324 -25.41 -35.38 -11.89
CA PRO A 324 -24.38 -35.72 -10.90
C PRO A 324 -22.97 -35.41 -11.39
N VAL A 325 -22.08 -35.01 -10.47
CA VAL A 325 -20.74 -34.51 -10.82
C VAL A 325 -19.68 -35.53 -10.43
N THR A 326 -18.74 -35.79 -11.33
CA THR A 326 -17.48 -36.48 -11.05
C THR A 326 -16.35 -35.48 -11.19
N LEU A 327 -15.82 -35.03 -10.05
CA LEU A 327 -14.73 -34.07 -9.98
C LEU A 327 -13.39 -34.81 -9.95
N ARG A 328 -12.54 -34.58 -10.95
CA ARG A 328 -11.20 -35.19 -11.07
C ARG A 328 -10.11 -34.13 -10.91
N LEU A 329 -9.15 -34.38 -10.02
CA LEU A 329 -7.97 -33.52 -9.88
C LEU A 329 -6.77 -34.15 -10.57
N VAL A 330 -6.31 -33.52 -11.66
CA VAL A 330 -5.24 -34.02 -12.53
C VAL A 330 -3.87 -33.56 -12.03
N GLY A 331 -3.00 -34.51 -11.68
CA GLY A 331 -1.61 -34.28 -11.24
C GLY A 331 -1.27 -34.99 -9.94
N ASP A 332 0.03 -35.04 -9.63
CA ASP A 332 0.57 -35.99 -8.63
C ASP A 332 0.39 -35.54 -7.16
N LYS A 333 0.39 -34.22 -6.90
CA LYS A 333 0.26 -33.66 -5.53
C LYS A 333 -0.90 -32.69 -5.43
N VAL A 334 -1.90 -33.03 -4.61
CA VAL A 334 -3.05 -32.16 -4.30
C VAL A 334 -2.72 -31.27 -3.10
N ILE A 335 -2.31 -30.03 -3.37
CA ILE A 335 -1.96 -29.04 -2.33
C ILE A 335 -3.18 -28.69 -1.46
N SER A 336 -4.38 -28.85 -2.03
CA SER A 336 -5.65 -28.38 -1.47
C SER A 336 -6.40 -29.40 -0.60
N GLN A 337 -5.80 -30.57 -0.32
CA GLN A 337 -6.50 -31.70 0.30
C GLN A 337 -7.21 -31.35 1.62
N PRO A 338 -6.59 -30.65 2.59
CA PRO A 338 -7.27 -30.33 3.85
C PRO A 338 -8.54 -29.49 3.67
N TYR A 339 -8.55 -28.62 2.66
CA TYR A 339 -9.72 -27.80 2.35
C TYR A 339 -10.81 -28.56 1.59
N ILE A 340 -10.43 -29.58 0.81
CA ILE A 340 -11.37 -30.49 0.16
C ILE A 340 -12.08 -31.31 1.22
N ASP A 341 -11.32 -31.91 2.14
CA ASP A 341 -11.84 -32.71 3.25
C ASP A 341 -12.76 -31.88 4.14
N MET A 342 -12.36 -30.65 4.50
CA MET A 342 -13.22 -29.69 5.21
C MET A 342 -14.53 -29.45 4.46
N THR A 343 -14.48 -29.24 3.14
CA THR A 343 -15.69 -28.95 2.35
C THR A 343 -16.62 -30.15 2.32
N ILE A 344 -16.09 -31.36 2.10
CA ILE A 344 -16.86 -32.61 2.06
C ILE A 344 -17.50 -32.88 3.42
N ALA A 345 -16.74 -32.73 4.52
CA ALA A 345 -17.27 -32.94 5.87
C ALA A 345 -18.40 -31.94 6.20
N MET A 346 -18.26 -30.68 5.79
CA MET A 346 -19.34 -29.70 5.93
C MET A 346 -20.55 -30.06 5.06
N MET A 347 -20.35 -30.47 3.81
CA MET A 347 -21.46 -30.93 2.94
C MET A 347 -22.24 -32.09 3.57
N ALA A 348 -21.53 -33.02 4.22
CA ALA A 348 -22.15 -34.14 4.94
C ALA A 348 -23.03 -33.67 6.12
N GLN A 349 -22.59 -32.66 6.87
CA GLN A 349 -23.39 -32.02 7.93
C GLN A 349 -24.66 -31.33 7.40
N PHE A 350 -24.64 -30.93 6.12
CA PHE A 350 -25.80 -30.39 5.38
C PHE A 350 -26.54 -31.48 4.56
N GLY A 351 -26.30 -32.76 4.85
CA GLY A 351 -27.07 -33.88 4.31
C GLY A 351 -26.62 -34.41 2.94
N VAL A 352 -25.49 -33.95 2.40
CA VAL A 352 -24.95 -34.40 1.10
C VAL A 352 -23.64 -35.15 1.31
N GLN A 353 -23.64 -36.45 1.00
CA GLN A 353 -22.46 -37.30 1.10
C GLN A 353 -21.70 -37.31 -0.23
N VAL A 354 -20.40 -36.98 -0.19
CA VAL A 354 -19.49 -37.06 -1.34
C VAL A 354 -18.65 -38.32 -1.19
N GLU A 355 -18.59 -39.13 -2.24
CA GLU A 355 -17.84 -40.38 -2.23
C GLU A 355 -16.52 -40.21 -2.97
N ARG A 356 -15.41 -40.59 -2.33
CA ARG A 356 -14.11 -40.67 -3.00
C ARG A 356 -14.06 -41.96 -3.80
N SER A 357 -13.59 -41.90 -5.05
CA SER A 357 -13.43 -43.10 -5.89
C SER A 357 -12.48 -44.11 -5.21
N SER A 358 -12.87 -45.39 -5.25
CA SER A 358 -12.06 -46.50 -4.76
C SER A 358 -11.06 -47.01 -5.80
N THR A 359 -11.19 -46.59 -7.06
CA THR A 359 -10.40 -47.08 -8.20
C THR A 359 -9.49 -46.01 -8.79
N GLU A 360 -9.84 -44.73 -8.65
CA GLU A 360 -9.07 -43.60 -9.18
C GLU A 360 -8.66 -42.65 -8.06
N ALA A 361 -7.36 -42.33 -7.99
CA ALA A 361 -6.86 -41.33 -7.06
C ALA A 361 -7.39 -39.93 -7.43
N ASN A 362 -7.73 -39.14 -6.41
CA ASN A 362 -8.17 -37.74 -6.55
C ASN A 362 -9.45 -37.54 -7.40
N VAL A 363 -10.34 -38.53 -7.41
CA VAL A 363 -11.67 -38.46 -8.01
C VAL A 363 -12.74 -38.47 -6.92
N TYR A 364 -13.72 -37.57 -7.04
CA TYR A 364 -14.81 -37.37 -6.10
C TYR A 364 -16.16 -37.41 -6.83
N HIS A 365 -17.06 -38.28 -6.39
CA HIS A 365 -18.42 -38.41 -6.90
C HIS A 365 -19.37 -37.61 -6.01
N VAL A 366 -20.00 -36.57 -6.57
CA VAL A 366 -20.94 -35.70 -5.88
C VAL A 366 -22.35 -35.97 -6.41
N PRO A 367 -23.30 -36.35 -5.55
CA PRO A 367 -24.67 -36.63 -5.99
C PRO A 367 -25.42 -35.34 -6.29
N ARG A 368 -26.43 -35.42 -7.15
CA ARG A 368 -27.40 -34.34 -7.34
C ARG A 368 -28.46 -34.40 -6.23
N LYS A 369 -28.24 -33.65 -5.16
CA LYS A 369 -29.10 -33.64 -3.97
C LYS A 369 -29.04 -32.27 -3.28
N ALA A 370 -30.19 -31.65 -3.05
CA ALA A 370 -30.25 -30.38 -2.30
C ALA A 370 -29.77 -30.56 -0.85
N TYR A 371 -29.14 -29.52 -0.30
CA TYR A 371 -28.75 -29.48 1.11
C TYR A 371 -29.97 -29.35 2.03
N THR A 372 -29.87 -29.99 3.19
CA THR A 372 -30.79 -29.80 4.32
C THR A 372 -30.06 -29.02 5.40
N ASN A 373 -30.59 -27.84 5.74
CA ASN A 373 -29.95 -27.02 6.77
C ASN A 373 -30.07 -27.68 8.15
N PRO A 374 -28.97 -27.78 8.92
CA PRO A 374 -29.05 -28.13 10.32
C PRO A 374 -29.68 -26.95 11.10
N ALA A 375 -30.41 -27.27 12.18
CA ALA A 375 -31.05 -26.25 13.01
C ALA A 375 -30.00 -25.25 13.58
N GLU A 376 -28.84 -25.77 13.99
CA GLU A 376 -27.73 -24.99 14.52
C GLU A 376 -26.41 -25.42 13.91
N TYR A 377 -25.50 -24.46 13.73
CA TYR A 377 -24.14 -24.69 13.27
C TYR A 377 -23.17 -23.81 14.06
N GLU A 378 -22.28 -24.41 14.84
CA GLU A 378 -21.20 -23.67 15.48
C GLU A 378 -19.97 -23.64 14.55
N VAL A 379 -19.53 -22.43 14.20
CA VAL A 379 -18.27 -22.26 13.48
C VAL A 379 -17.12 -22.49 14.46
N GLU A 380 -16.25 -23.46 14.17
CA GLU A 380 -15.01 -23.64 14.93
C GLU A 380 -14.20 -22.35 14.96
N SER A 381 -13.53 -22.09 16.07
CA SER A 381 -12.55 -21.00 16.13
C SER A 381 -11.44 -21.22 15.11
N ASP A 382 -10.82 -20.14 14.64
CA ASP A 382 -9.72 -20.21 13.69
C ASP A 382 -8.53 -20.98 14.30
N ALA A 383 -8.21 -22.15 13.76
CA ALA A 383 -7.21 -23.04 14.38
C ALA A 383 -5.79 -22.44 14.36
N SER A 384 -5.48 -21.67 13.31
CA SER A 384 -4.30 -20.80 13.26
C SER A 384 -4.23 -19.84 14.45
N SER A 385 -5.32 -19.11 14.72
CA SER A 385 -5.42 -18.18 15.85
C SER A 385 -5.43 -18.88 17.20
N ALA A 386 -5.99 -20.08 17.29
CA ALA A 386 -5.96 -20.91 18.49
C ALA A 386 -4.54 -21.33 18.90
N THR A 387 -3.57 -21.30 18.00
CA THR A 387 -2.18 -21.62 18.36
C THR A 387 -1.58 -20.65 19.36
N TYR A 388 -1.92 -19.36 19.32
CA TYR A 388 -1.34 -18.35 20.22
C TYR A 388 -1.72 -18.55 21.71
N PRO A 389 -3.01 -18.70 22.09
CA PRO A 389 -3.37 -18.98 23.48
C PRO A 389 -2.89 -20.36 23.96
N LEU A 390 -2.86 -21.37 23.08
CA LEU A 390 -2.29 -22.69 23.43
C LEU A 390 -0.76 -22.62 23.62
N ALA A 391 -0.06 -21.83 22.79
CA ALA A 391 1.37 -21.57 22.93
C ALA A 391 1.70 -20.76 24.19
N MET A 392 0.82 -19.83 24.59
CA MET A 392 0.92 -19.14 25.89
C MET A 392 0.93 -20.14 27.05
N ALA A 393 0.02 -21.13 27.05
CA ALA A 393 0.04 -22.20 28.04
C ALA A 393 1.31 -23.05 27.97
N ALA A 394 1.72 -23.44 26.76
CA ALA A 394 2.93 -24.22 26.53
C ALA A 394 4.20 -23.54 27.04
N ILE A 395 4.37 -22.24 26.78
CA ILE A 395 5.59 -21.49 27.08
C ILE A 395 5.71 -21.10 28.56
N SER A 396 4.57 -20.92 29.25
CA SER A 396 4.49 -20.45 30.63
C SER A 396 4.25 -21.56 31.65
N GLY A 397 4.04 -22.81 31.21
CA GLY A 397 3.69 -23.92 32.10
C GLY A 397 2.28 -23.84 32.70
N THR A 398 1.42 -22.98 32.15
CA THR A 398 0.03 -22.82 32.59
C THR A 398 -0.92 -23.71 31.77
N THR A 399 -2.24 -23.58 31.99
CA THR A 399 -3.26 -24.35 31.26
C THR A 399 -4.18 -23.44 30.44
N CYS A 400 -4.41 -23.79 29.17
CA CYS A 400 -5.40 -23.15 28.32
C CYS A 400 -6.27 -24.18 27.62
N THR A 401 -7.57 -23.91 27.55
CA THR A 401 -8.56 -24.70 26.81
C THR A 401 -9.13 -23.88 25.67
N VAL A 402 -9.17 -24.46 24.47
CA VAL A 402 -9.94 -23.96 23.33
C VAL A 402 -11.18 -24.84 23.19
N PRO A 403 -12.40 -24.34 23.51
CA PRO A 403 -13.55 -25.18 23.81
C PRO A 403 -14.30 -25.73 22.58
N ASN A 404 -13.98 -25.26 21.38
CA ASN A 404 -14.69 -25.60 20.12
C ASN A 404 -13.72 -26.01 18.99
N ILE A 405 -12.51 -26.48 19.34
CA ILE A 405 -11.58 -27.16 18.44
C ILE A 405 -11.14 -28.43 19.16
N GLY A 406 -11.44 -29.61 18.60
CA GLY A 406 -11.05 -30.90 19.17
C GLY A 406 -10.41 -31.83 18.14
N SER A 407 -10.38 -33.12 18.44
CA SER A 407 -9.80 -34.15 17.56
C SER A 407 -10.58 -34.33 16.25
N SER A 408 -11.84 -33.90 16.19
CA SER A 408 -12.67 -33.95 14.98
C SER A 408 -12.65 -32.65 14.18
N SER A 409 -11.74 -31.70 14.50
CA SER A 409 -11.66 -30.42 13.80
C SER A 409 -11.39 -30.60 12.31
N LEU A 410 -12.05 -29.79 11.49
CA LEU A 410 -11.87 -29.79 10.03
C LEU A 410 -10.62 -29.02 9.56
N GLN A 411 -9.85 -28.44 10.49
CA GLN A 411 -8.78 -27.51 10.18
C GLN A 411 -7.41 -28.17 10.34
N GLY A 412 -6.57 -28.11 9.30
CA GLY A 412 -5.21 -28.67 9.34
C GLY A 412 -4.37 -28.12 10.50
N ASP A 413 -4.47 -26.81 10.76
CA ASP A 413 -3.78 -26.14 11.87
C ASP A 413 -4.19 -26.64 13.27
N ALA A 414 -5.35 -27.31 13.42
CA ALA A 414 -5.76 -27.88 14.72
C ALA A 414 -4.82 -29.01 15.18
N ARG A 415 -4.08 -29.62 14.25
CA ARG A 415 -3.04 -30.63 14.52
C ARG A 415 -1.89 -30.07 15.34
N PHE A 416 -1.71 -28.74 15.41
CA PHE A 416 -0.64 -28.07 16.16
C PHE A 416 -0.54 -28.55 17.63
N ALA A 417 -1.66 -28.73 18.31
CA ALA A 417 -1.64 -29.18 19.71
C ALA A 417 -1.03 -30.59 19.84
N VAL A 418 -1.40 -31.51 18.97
CA VAL A 418 -0.97 -32.91 19.03
C VAL A 418 0.41 -33.12 18.43
N GLU A 419 0.72 -32.43 17.33
CA GLU A 419 1.92 -32.68 16.52
C GLU A 419 3.08 -31.74 16.82
N VAL A 420 2.82 -30.63 17.52
CA VAL A 420 3.86 -29.70 17.97
C VAL A 420 3.92 -29.68 19.49
N LEU A 421 2.85 -29.27 20.18
CA LEU A 421 2.92 -29.00 21.62
C LEU A 421 3.17 -30.26 22.46
N ARG A 422 2.49 -31.37 22.15
CA ARG A 422 2.72 -32.65 22.86
C ARG A 422 4.17 -33.16 22.69
N PRO A 423 4.74 -33.22 21.47
CA PRO A 423 6.17 -33.53 21.28
C PRO A 423 7.12 -32.58 22.00
N MET A 424 6.77 -31.30 22.12
CA MET A 424 7.54 -30.33 22.91
C MET A 424 7.43 -30.54 24.43
N GLY A 425 6.61 -31.49 24.90
CA GLY A 425 6.49 -31.88 26.31
C GLY A 425 5.21 -31.41 27.01
N CYS A 426 4.27 -30.77 26.31
CA CYS A 426 3.00 -30.37 26.90
C CYS A 426 2.08 -31.59 27.16
N LYS A 427 1.26 -31.49 28.19
CA LYS A 427 0.11 -32.40 28.38
C LYS A 427 -1.05 -31.89 27.50
N VAL A 428 -1.47 -32.71 26.54
CA VAL A 428 -2.50 -32.33 25.55
C VAL A 428 -3.66 -33.32 25.60
N GLU A 429 -4.80 -32.85 26.10
CA GLU A 429 -6.04 -33.59 26.24
C GLU A 429 -7.07 -33.06 25.24
N GLN A 430 -7.69 -33.95 24.46
CA GLN A 430 -8.68 -33.59 23.46
C GLN A 430 -9.96 -34.40 23.62
N THR A 431 -11.09 -33.74 23.47
CA THR A 431 -12.36 -34.38 23.11
C THR A 431 -12.60 -34.20 21.60
N ALA A 432 -13.74 -34.67 21.08
CA ALA A 432 -14.11 -34.42 19.69
C ALA A 432 -14.16 -32.92 19.34
N THR A 433 -14.50 -32.06 20.31
CA THR A 433 -14.77 -30.63 20.08
C THR A 433 -13.95 -29.67 20.95
N SER A 434 -13.09 -30.16 21.86
CA SER A 434 -12.30 -29.29 22.76
C SER A 434 -10.84 -29.76 22.83
N THR A 435 -9.93 -28.82 23.03
CA THR A 435 -8.49 -29.05 23.19
C THR A 435 -7.98 -28.30 24.41
N THR A 436 -7.45 -29.02 25.39
CA THR A 436 -6.81 -28.48 26.59
C THR A 436 -5.31 -28.79 26.55
N VAL A 437 -4.50 -27.75 26.77
CA VAL A 437 -3.04 -27.85 26.82
C VAL A 437 -2.55 -27.31 28.15
N THR A 438 -1.77 -28.12 28.85
CA THR A 438 -0.95 -27.70 30.00
C THR A 438 0.52 -27.75 29.60
N GLY A 439 1.22 -26.62 29.71
CA GLY A 439 2.65 -26.56 29.41
C GLY A 439 3.50 -27.37 30.40
N PRO A 440 4.70 -27.83 30.02
CA PRO A 440 5.66 -28.35 30.98
C PRO A 440 6.13 -27.24 31.93
N PRO A 441 6.85 -27.57 33.02
CA PRO A 441 7.52 -26.55 33.82
C PRO A 441 8.31 -25.57 32.93
N VAL A 442 8.28 -24.31 33.32
CA VAL A 442 8.89 -23.20 32.60
C VAL A 442 10.34 -23.54 32.25
N GLY A 443 10.65 -23.66 30.96
CA GLY A 443 12.01 -23.91 30.43
C GLY A 443 12.33 -25.33 30.06
N GLU A 444 11.34 -26.22 30.21
CA GLU A 444 11.47 -27.64 29.90
C GLU A 444 10.82 -28.01 28.57
N LEU A 445 10.48 -27.02 27.73
CA LEU A 445 10.06 -27.27 26.35
C LEU A 445 11.20 -27.97 25.59
N LYS A 446 10.84 -29.09 24.94
CA LYS A 446 11.77 -29.93 24.19
C LYS A 446 11.89 -29.44 22.75
N PRO A 447 13.11 -29.37 22.18
CA PRO A 447 13.28 -29.08 20.77
C PRO A 447 12.74 -30.25 19.92
N LEU A 448 12.30 -29.94 18.69
CA LEU A 448 11.77 -30.93 17.75
C LEU A 448 12.81 -31.22 16.67
N PRO A 449 13.41 -32.42 16.61
CA PRO A 449 14.45 -32.73 15.62
C PRO A 449 14.04 -32.39 14.19
N GLU A 450 12.78 -32.66 13.86
CA GLU A 450 12.13 -32.30 12.61
C GLU A 450 10.60 -32.30 12.80
N VAL A 451 9.92 -31.33 12.18
CA VAL A 451 8.46 -31.30 12.06
C VAL A 451 8.05 -30.80 10.68
N ASP A 452 7.27 -31.61 9.97
CA ASP A 452 6.60 -31.20 8.74
C ASP A 452 5.37 -30.37 9.09
N MET A 453 5.32 -29.13 8.60
CA MET A 453 4.20 -28.22 8.82
C MET A 453 3.44 -27.89 7.53
N GLU A 454 3.54 -28.68 6.45
CA GLU A 454 2.82 -28.42 5.19
C GLU A 454 1.30 -28.25 5.42
N THR A 455 0.69 -29.11 6.23
CA THR A 455 -0.76 -29.08 6.51
C THR A 455 -1.18 -28.07 7.56
N MET A 456 -0.22 -27.47 8.28
CA MET A 456 -0.44 -26.45 9.31
C MET A 456 0.48 -25.24 9.10
N THR A 457 0.70 -24.92 7.82
CA THR A 457 1.76 -24.01 7.35
C THR A 457 1.73 -22.65 8.02
N ASP A 458 0.55 -22.21 8.42
CA ASP A 458 0.29 -20.90 8.97
C ASP A 458 0.56 -20.81 10.49
N ALA A 459 0.71 -21.95 11.17
CA ALA A 459 1.10 -22.07 12.58
C ALA A 459 2.62 -22.08 12.81
N PHE A 460 3.43 -22.10 11.76
CA PHE A 460 4.90 -22.24 11.88
C PHE A 460 5.56 -21.10 12.66
N LEU A 461 4.99 -19.88 12.61
CA LEU A 461 5.51 -18.73 13.36
C LEU A 461 5.36 -18.96 14.87
N THR A 462 4.23 -19.54 15.28
CA THR A 462 3.97 -19.93 16.66
C THR A 462 4.90 -21.07 17.10
N ALA A 463 5.11 -22.08 16.25
CA ALA A 463 6.11 -23.12 16.52
C ALA A 463 7.52 -22.53 16.67
N SER A 464 7.87 -21.54 15.84
CA SER A 464 9.20 -20.93 15.81
C SER A 464 9.54 -20.21 17.11
N VAL A 465 8.57 -19.47 17.70
CA VAL A 465 8.80 -18.80 18.99
C VAL A 465 8.86 -19.77 20.16
N LEU A 466 8.14 -20.90 20.12
CA LEU A 466 8.28 -21.96 21.11
C LEU A 466 9.64 -22.65 20.98
N ALA A 467 10.09 -22.91 19.74
CA ALA A 467 11.40 -23.48 19.46
C ALA A 467 12.55 -22.58 19.95
N ALA A 468 12.37 -21.25 19.88
CA ALA A 468 13.33 -20.27 20.36
C ALA A 468 13.64 -20.41 21.86
N VAL A 469 12.66 -20.85 22.66
CA VAL A 469 12.80 -21.10 24.11
C VAL A 469 12.89 -22.57 24.49
N ALA A 470 12.97 -23.47 23.51
CA ALA A 470 13.26 -24.87 23.78
C ALA A 470 14.74 -25.00 24.21
N LYS A 471 15.02 -25.81 25.23
CA LYS A 471 16.38 -25.97 25.76
C LYS A 471 17.10 -27.11 25.05
N PRO A 472 18.33 -26.90 24.54
CA PRO A 472 19.18 -27.98 24.05
C PRO A 472 19.34 -29.07 25.10
N ASN A 473 19.16 -30.33 24.71
CA ASN A 473 19.30 -31.49 25.60
C ASN A 473 19.94 -32.67 24.87
N ALA A 474 20.13 -33.79 25.57
CA ALA A 474 20.76 -34.99 25.01
C ALA A 474 20.04 -35.57 23.77
N ASN A 475 18.76 -35.20 23.55
CA ASN A 475 17.94 -35.66 22.44
C ASN A 475 17.88 -34.67 21.27
N GLY A 476 18.58 -33.53 21.34
CA GLY A 476 18.67 -32.55 20.25
C GLY A 476 18.91 -31.11 20.74
N ALA A 477 19.56 -30.30 19.89
CA ALA A 477 19.87 -28.89 20.17
C ALA A 477 19.04 -27.89 19.33
N THR A 478 18.56 -28.32 18.16
CA THR A 478 17.98 -27.45 17.13
C THR A 478 16.62 -27.97 16.70
N THR A 479 15.65 -27.07 16.53
CA THR A 479 14.35 -27.42 15.94
C THR A 479 14.36 -27.17 14.44
N ARG A 480 13.86 -28.13 13.64
CA ARG A 480 13.69 -27.97 12.18
C ARG A 480 12.23 -28.00 11.79
N ILE A 481 11.77 -26.96 11.09
CA ILE A 481 10.40 -26.86 10.55
C ILE A 481 10.48 -26.89 9.02
N LEU A 482 9.80 -27.84 8.39
CA LEU A 482 9.82 -28.07 6.93
C LEU A 482 8.43 -27.91 6.29
N GLY A 483 8.34 -27.97 4.95
CA GLY A 483 7.06 -27.96 4.23
C GLY A 483 6.39 -26.58 4.13
N ILE A 484 7.12 -25.49 4.34
CA ILE A 484 6.58 -24.12 4.45
C ILE A 484 7.09 -23.15 3.37
N ALA A 485 7.57 -23.65 2.22
CA ALA A 485 8.05 -22.81 1.10
C ALA A 485 7.06 -21.71 0.68
N ASN A 486 5.75 -21.98 0.75
CA ASN A 486 4.69 -21.03 0.42
C ASN A 486 4.69 -19.77 1.33
N GLN A 487 5.30 -19.82 2.52
CA GLN A 487 5.37 -18.70 3.48
C GLN A 487 6.30 -17.56 3.02
N ARG A 488 7.09 -17.77 1.96
CA ARG A 488 7.99 -16.75 1.39
C ARG A 488 7.26 -15.66 0.59
N VAL A 489 6.06 -15.96 0.07
CA VAL A 489 5.31 -15.10 -0.86
C VAL A 489 3.88 -14.79 -0.38
N LYS A 490 3.64 -14.86 0.94
CA LYS A 490 2.34 -14.50 1.53
C LYS A 490 2.23 -12.99 1.72
N GLU A 491 2.13 -12.52 2.96
CA GLU A 491 1.98 -11.10 3.27
C GLU A 491 3.34 -10.41 3.22
N CYS A 492 4.33 -11.06 3.83
CA CYS A 492 5.75 -10.80 3.71
C CYS A 492 6.50 -12.12 3.45
N ASN A 493 7.84 -12.06 3.37
CA ASN A 493 8.66 -13.27 3.46
C ASN A 493 8.77 -13.68 4.93
N ARG A 494 7.78 -14.45 5.42
CA ARG A 494 7.64 -14.78 6.85
C ARG A 494 8.79 -15.60 7.41
N ILE A 495 9.40 -16.47 6.59
CA ILE A 495 10.57 -17.26 7.00
C ILE A 495 11.73 -16.31 7.33
N LYS A 496 11.99 -15.35 6.43
CA LYS A 496 13.00 -14.32 6.67
C LYS A 496 12.64 -13.42 7.86
N ALA A 497 11.37 -13.01 7.98
CA ALA A 497 10.90 -12.20 9.11
C ALA A 497 11.15 -12.91 10.45
N MET A 498 10.79 -14.19 10.58
CA MET A 498 11.05 -14.95 11.80
C MET A 498 12.55 -15.03 12.12
N LYS A 499 13.40 -15.26 11.11
CA LYS A 499 14.85 -15.26 11.28
C LYS A 499 15.38 -13.92 11.79
N ASP A 500 15.02 -12.83 11.12
CA ASP A 500 15.56 -11.50 11.41
C ASP A 500 15.04 -10.97 12.77
N GLU A 501 13.78 -11.25 13.12
CA GLU A 501 13.19 -10.80 14.39
C GLU A 501 13.57 -11.69 15.59
N LEU A 502 13.74 -13.02 15.42
CA LEU A 502 14.26 -13.90 16.49
C LEU A 502 15.74 -13.59 16.80
N ALA A 503 16.52 -13.18 15.79
CA ALA A 503 17.90 -12.75 15.99
C ALA A 503 18.04 -11.59 16.98
N LYS A 504 17.01 -10.73 17.12
CA LYS A 504 16.99 -9.65 18.12
C LYS A 504 16.95 -10.17 19.56
N PHE A 505 16.43 -11.38 19.78
CA PHE A 505 16.49 -12.08 21.05
C PHE A 505 17.77 -12.93 21.20
N GLY A 506 18.73 -12.79 20.28
CA GLY A 506 19.97 -13.55 20.28
C GLY A 506 19.80 -15.01 19.86
N VAL A 507 18.67 -15.37 19.25
CA VAL A 507 18.35 -16.72 18.78
C VAL A 507 18.83 -16.88 17.34
N THR A 508 19.62 -17.93 17.07
CA THR A 508 20.16 -18.17 15.73
C THR A 508 19.16 -18.96 14.90
N CYS A 509 18.82 -18.44 13.72
CA CYS A 509 17.96 -19.11 12.76
C CYS A 509 18.62 -19.23 11.38
N ARG A 510 18.34 -20.32 10.67
CA ARG A 510 18.81 -20.55 9.30
C ARG A 510 17.63 -20.82 8.38
N GLU A 511 17.62 -20.17 7.21
CA GLU A 511 16.61 -20.44 6.18
C GLU A 511 17.00 -21.72 5.41
N LEU A 512 16.05 -22.64 5.26
CA LEU A 512 16.17 -23.80 4.39
C LEU A 512 15.36 -23.56 3.10
N ASP A 513 15.51 -24.38 2.07
CA ASP A 513 14.78 -24.20 0.81
C ASP A 513 13.25 -24.08 1.02
N ASP A 514 12.70 -24.95 1.86
CA ASP A 514 11.28 -25.02 2.20
C ASP A 514 11.00 -24.92 3.71
N GLY A 515 11.94 -24.37 4.50
CA GLY A 515 11.86 -24.45 5.96
C GLY A 515 12.70 -23.44 6.73
N ILE A 516 12.77 -23.63 8.05
CA ILE A 516 13.59 -22.86 8.99
C ILE A 516 14.17 -23.77 10.07
N GLU A 517 15.44 -23.56 10.41
CA GLU A 517 16.07 -24.13 11.61
C GLU A 517 16.23 -23.08 12.69
N ILE A 518 16.06 -23.49 13.95
CA ILE A 518 16.06 -22.59 15.11
C ILE A 518 16.87 -23.23 16.23
N ASP A 519 17.95 -22.57 16.65
CA ASP A 519 18.76 -22.96 17.80
C ASP A 519 18.18 -22.33 19.06
N GLY A 520 17.37 -23.10 19.78
CA GLY A 520 16.71 -22.65 21.01
C GLY A 520 17.72 -22.30 22.10
N ARG A 521 17.39 -21.27 22.89
CA ARG A 521 18.25 -20.75 23.97
C ARG A 521 17.69 -20.95 25.37
N GLY A 522 16.56 -21.64 25.51
CA GLY A 522 15.81 -21.62 26.76
C GLY A 522 15.42 -20.17 27.12
N PHE A 523 15.66 -19.77 28.36
CA PHE A 523 15.43 -18.39 28.82
C PHE A 523 16.66 -17.47 28.76
N ASP A 524 17.77 -17.93 28.18
CA ASP A 524 18.93 -17.09 27.91
C ASP A 524 18.71 -16.24 26.64
N LEU A 525 17.55 -15.58 26.58
CA LEU A 525 17.19 -14.64 25.52
C LEU A 525 17.82 -13.27 25.81
N GLN A 526 18.11 -12.53 24.75
CA GLN A 526 18.57 -11.16 24.84
C GLN A 526 17.40 -10.17 24.83
N GLU A 527 17.65 -8.94 25.27
CA GLU A 527 16.72 -7.83 25.08
C GLU A 527 16.62 -7.48 23.60
N ALA A 528 15.41 -7.54 23.04
CA ALA A 528 15.12 -7.22 21.65
C ALA A 528 15.40 -5.73 21.33
N GLN A 529 16.59 -5.46 20.79
CA GLN A 529 17.02 -4.12 20.40
C GLN A 529 16.13 -3.56 19.28
N GLY A 530 15.71 -2.29 19.42
CA GLY A 530 14.93 -1.58 18.41
C GLY A 530 13.46 -2.00 18.28
N GLY A 531 12.99 -2.96 19.11
CA GLY A 531 11.64 -3.50 19.04
C GLY A 531 11.42 -4.48 17.87
N ILE A 532 10.28 -5.15 17.90
CA ILE A 532 9.87 -6.15 16.91
C ILE A 532 9.08 -5.47 15.79
N HIS A 533 9.59 -5.59 14.57
CA HIS A 533 8.91 -5.15 13.36
C HIS A 533 8.05 -6.29 12.85
N CYS A 534 6.76 -6.04 12.61
CA CYS A 534 5.79 -7.06 12.26
C CYS A 534 5.56 -7.17 10.75
N TYR A 535 6.06 -6.21 9.96
CA TYR A 535 5.92 -6.16 8.50
C TYR A 535 4.45 -6.08 8.07
N ASP A 536 3.62 -5.41 8.87
CA ASP A 536 2.15 -5.42 8.78
C ASP A 536 1.53 -6.86 8.77
N ASP A 537 2.25 -7.84 9.30
CA ASP A 537 1.80 -9.23 9.39
C ASP A 537 1.34 -9.57 10.81
N HIS A 538 0.02 -9.72 10.93
CA HIS A 538 -0.68 -10.13 12.15
C HIS A 538 -0.09 -11.37 12.83
N ARG A 539 0.43 -12.35 12.07
CA ARG A 539 0.98 -13.59 12.64
C ARG A 539 2.32 -13.34 13.31
N VAL A 540 3.16 -12.48 12.71
CA VAL A 540 4.44 -12.08 13.31
C VAL A 540 4.17 -11.38 14.65
N ALA A 541 3.28 -10.39 14.67
CA ALA A 541 2.93 -9.68 15.90
C ALA A 541 2.41 -10.60 17.01
N MET A 542 1.47 -11.50 16.70
CA MET A 542 0.90 -12.41 17.69
C MET A 542 1.91 -13.46 18.17
N SER A 543 2.72 -14.07 17.29
CA SER A 543 3.75 -15.01 17.71
C SER A 543 4.79 -14.35 18.62
N PHE A 544 5.28 -13.16 18.27
CA PHE A 544 6.23 -12.45 19.13
C PHE A 544 5.61 -11.94 20.43
N SER A 545 4.30 -11.67 20.47
CA SER A 545 3.64 -11.36 21.74
C SER A 545 3.66 -12.55 22.72
N VAL A 546 3.61 -13.78 22.22
CA VAL A 546 3.80 -15.00 23.03
C VAL A 546 5.23 -15.05 23.58
N LEU A 547 6.23 -14.91 22.70
CA LEU A 547 7.65 -14.93 23.10
C LEU A 547 7.98 -13.84 24.14
N SER A 548 7.40 -12.66 23.97
CA SER A 548 7.63 -11.49 24.83
C SER A 548 7.27 -11.74 26.29
N THR A 549 6.38 -12.70 26.57
CA THR A 549 5.99 -13.05 27.94
C THR A 549 7.10 -13.78 28.70
N MET A 550 8.07 -14.34 27.98
CA MET A 550 9.23 -15.06 28.52
C MET A 550 10.55 -14.31 28.30
N ALA A 551 10.51 -13.12 27.73
CA ALA A 551 11.69 -12.28 27.53
C ALA A 551 12.26 -11.80 28.88
N PRO A 552 13.57 -11.53 29.00
CA PRO A 552 14.18 -11.03 30.24
C PRO A 552 13.69 -9.61 30.61
N LYS A 553 13.18 -8.86 29.64
CA LYS A 553 12.69 -7.48 29.78
C LYS A 553 11.47 -7.27 28.91
N SER A 554 10.75 -6.16 29.16
CA SER A 554 9.63 -5.73 28.34
C SER A 554 10.01 -5.61 26.88
N THR A 555 9.19 -6.16 26.00
CA THR A 555 9.42 -6.17 24.55
C THR A 555 8.48 -5.21 23.86
N LEU A 556 9.04 -4.31 23.05
CA LEU A 556 8.26 -3.40 22.21
C LEU A 556 7.87 -4.10 20.90
N ILE A 557 6.58 -4.11 20.57
CA ILE A 557 6.02 -4.60 19.30
C ILE A 557 5.47 -3.40 18.54
N LEU A 558 6.02 -3.12 17.36
CA LEU A 558 5.88 -1.81 16.69
C LEU A 558 4.51 -1.57 16.07
N GLU A 559 3.85 -2.59 15.53
CA GLU A 559 2.64 -2.45 14.70
C GLU A 559 1.43 -3.11 15.38
N ARG A 560 0.94 -2.53 16.48
CA ARG A 560 -0.12 -3.12 17.33
C ARG A 560 -1.40 -3.45 16.54
N GLU A 561 -1.78 -2.58 15.61
CA GLU A 561 -3.07 -2.68 14.92
C GLU A 561 -3.11 -3.75 13.81
N CYS A 562 -1.96 -4.28 13.36
CA CYS A 562 -1.92 -5.28 12.28
C CYS A 562 -2.66 -6.58 12.66
N VAL A 563 -2.79 -6.91 13.95
CA VAL A 563 -3.57 -8.06 14.44
C VAL A 563 -5.06 -7.98 14.07
N GLY A 564 -5.56 -6.79 13.73
CA GLY A 564 -6.93 -6.53 13.29
C GLY A 564 -7.38 -7.38 12.09
N LYS A 565 -6.44 -7.93 11.33
CA LYS A 565 -6.74 -8.79 10.17
C LYS A 565 -7.44 -10.09 10.53
N THR A 566 -7.08 -10.71 11.65
CA THR A 566 -7.63 -12.00 12.09
C THR A 566 -8.17 -11.96 13.51
N TRP A 567 -7.53 -11.21 14.41
CA TRP A 567 -7.93 -11.13 15.81
C TRP A 567 -7.74 -9.72 16.39
N PRO A 568 -8.64 -8.77 16.07
CA PRO A 568 -8.57 -7.40 16.59
C PRO A 568 -8.45 -7.30 18.11
N GLY A 569 -9.07 -8.24 18.83
CA GLY A 569 -9.07 -8.31 20.29
C GLY A 569 -7.92 -9.12 20.90
N TRP A 570 -6.88 -9.50 20.15
CA TRP A 570 -5.77 -10.30 20.69
C TRP A 570 -5.12 -9.68 21.93
N TRP A 571 -4.75 -8.40 21.86
CA TRP A 571 -4.18 -7.65 22.98
C TRP A 571 -5.13 -7.58 24.19
N ASP A 572 -6.43 -7.54 23.92
CA ASP A 572 -7.46 -7.53 24.96
C ASP A 572 -7.49 -8.88 25.67
N GLN A 573 -7.43 -10.01 24.95
CA GLN A 573 -7.37 -11.34 25.55
C GLN A 573 -6.07 -11.55 26.34
N LEU A 574 -4.95 -11.04 25.82
CA LEU A 574 -3.65 -11.10 26.50
C LEU A 574 -3.68 -10.37 27.85
N SER A 575 -4.34 -9.20 27.91
CA SER A 575 -4.53 -8.43 29.15
C SER A 575 -5.61 -9.05 30.06
N LEU A 576 -6.78 -9.38 29.53
CA LEU A 576 -7.96 -9.77 30.32
C LEU A 576 -7.91 -11.23 30.79
N LEU A 577 -7.53 -12.17 29.91
CA LEU A 577 -7.48 -13.60 30.24
C LEU A 577 -6.13 -14.01 30.80
N PHE A 578 -5.04 -13.66 30.11
CA PHE A 578 -3.68 -14.05 30.51
C PHE A 578 -3.05 -13.12 31.55
N LYS A 579 -3.73 -12.01 31.90
CA LYS A 579 -3.27 -11.03 32.91
C LYS A 579 -1.89 -10.43 32.60
N VAL A 580 -1.49 -10.42 31.33
CA VAL A 580 -0.23 -9.83 30.89
C VAL A 580 -0.35 -8.31 30.98
N LYS A 581 0.62 -7.67 31.62
CA LYS A 581 0.68 -6.22 31.68
C LYS A 581 1.12 -5.68 30.31
N LEU A 582 0.33 -4.74 29.76
CA LEU A 582 0.60 -4.04 28.51
C LEU A 582 0.72 -2.54 28.75
N GLU A 583 1.55 -1.85 27.95
CA GLU A 583 1.64 -0.40 27.91
C GLU A 583 1.64 0.10 26.45
N GLY A 584 0.91 1.18 26.16
CA GLY A 584 0.95 1.81 24.85
C GLY A 584 2.19 2.67 24.70
N VAL A 585 2.93 2.50 23.61
CA VAL A 585 4.14 3.28 23.32
C VAL A 585 4.03 3.89 21.94
N GLU A 586 4.33 5.17 21.86
CA GLU A 586 4.62 5.85 20.60
C GLU A 586 6.14 5.86 20.46
N PRO A 587 6.73 5.05 19.56
CA PRO A 587 8.16 5.06 19.36
C PRO A 587 8.58 6.48 19.01
N LYS A 588 9.55 7.04 19.74
CA LYS A 588 10.14 8.32 19.32
C LYS A 588 10.61 8.09 17.90
N SER A 589 10.04 8.83 16.94
CA SER A 589 10.57 8.84 15.59
C SER A 589 12.06 9.08 15.75
N SER A 590 12.85 8.06 15.45
CA SER A 590 14.28 8.21 15.43
C SER A 590 14.51 9.22 14.33
N SER A 591 14.78 10.46 14.71
CA SER A 591 15.32 11.52 13.86
C SER A 591 16.72 11.16 13.32
N SER A 592 17.07 9.87 13.27
CA SER A 592 18.34 9.29 12.85
C SER A 592 18.34 7.75 12.83
N VAL A 593 17.21 7.06 12.59
CA VAL A 593 17.34 5.84 11.77
C VAL A 593 17.53 6.42 10.39
N GLY A 594 18.81 6.68 10.06
CA GLY A 594 19.22 7.36 8.84
C GLY A 594 18.37 6.82 7.73
N HIS A 595 17.68 7.72 7.00
CA HIS A 595 16.74 7.42 5.94
C HIS A 595 17.05 6.02 5.45
N SER A 596 16.28 5.01 5.88
CA SER A 596 16.39 3.72 5.25
C SER A 596 16.10 4.08 3.82
N ILE A 597 17.16 4.14 3.00
CA ILE A 597 17.09 4.57 1.62
C ILE A 597 16.04 3.62 1.09
N SER A 598 14.83 4.15 0.85
CA SER A 598 13.72 3.30 0.48
C SER A 598 14.23 2.49 -0.69
N SER A 599 13.91 1.20 -0.74
CA SER A 599 14.39 0.34 -1.84
C SER A 599 14.04 0.92 -3.24
N SER A 600 13.10 1.88 -3.30
CA SER A 600 12.81 2.73 -4.46
C SER A 600 13.95 3.67 -4.89
N ASN A 601 14.73 4.24 -3.97
CA ASN A 601 15.80 5.22 -4.26
C ASN A 601 17.07 4.58 -4.86
N GLN A 602 17.13 3.25 -4.92
CA GLN A 602 18.20 2.52 -5.57
C GLN A 602 17.77 1.83 -6.87
N LYS A 603 16.56 2.05 -7.38
CA LYS A 603 16.12 1.44 -8.65
C LYS A 603 17.07 1.80 -9.80
N SER A 604 17.35 0.81 -10.64
CA SER A 604 18.22 1.00 -11.81
C SER A 604 17.67 2.05 -12.78
N ILE A 605 18.56 2.74 -13.49
CA ILE A 605 18.20 3.79 -14.45
C ILE A 605 18.29 3.22 -15.86
N PHE A 606 17.22 3.34 -16.64
CA PHE A 606 17.23 2.98 -18.06
C PHE A 606 17.32 4.25 -18.91
N ILE A 607 18.33 4.33 -19.78
CA ILE A 607 18.55 5.46 -20.68
C ILE A 607 18.09 5.07 -22.08
N ILE A 608 17.12 5.80 -22.60
CA ILE A 608 16.51 5.61 -23.92
C ILE A 608 16.73 6.83 -24.81
N GLY A 609 16.54 6.66 -26.12
CA GLY A 609 16.70 7.72 -27.11
C GLY A 609 17.39 7.24 -28.39
N MET A 610 17.47 8.11 -29.39
CA MET A 610 18.08 7.80 -30.68
C MET A 610 19.56 7.43 -30.56
N ARG A 611 20.06 6.64 -31.52
CA ARG A 611 21.51 6.45 -31.69
C ARG A 611 22.15 7.81 -31.99
N GLY A 612 23.34 8.07 -31.45
CA GLY A 612 24.00 9.39 -31.56
C GLY A 612 23.47 10.47 -30.62
N ALA A 613 22.41 10.21 -29.85
CA ALA A 613 21.87 11.18 -28.90
C ALA A 613 22.75 11.40 -27.64
N GLY A 614 23.77 10.57 -27.42
CA GLY A 614 24.68 10.68 -26.27
C GLY A 614 24.38 9.74 -25.09
N LYS A 615 23.54 8.70 -25.28
CA LYS A 615 23.12 7.77 -24.21
C LYS A 615 24.28 7.16 -23.42
N THR A 616 25.27 6.60 -24.11
CA THR A 616 26.45 5.96 -23.48
C THR A 616 27.29 7.00 -22.74
N THR A 617 27.44 8.22 -23.29
CA THR A 617 28.13 9.34 -22.64
C THR A 617 27.43 9.77 -21.35
N THR A 618 26.13 10.04 -21.42
CA THR A 618 25.29 10.40 -20.26
C THR A 618 25.26 9.28 -19.23
N GLY A 619 25.21 8.01 -19.67
CA GLY A 619 25.33 6.84 -18.81
C GLY A 619 26.68 6.79 -18.09
N GLY A 620 27.77 7.14 -18.76
CA GLY A 620 29.10 7.25 -18.16
C GLY A 620 29.22 8.39 -17.15
N TRP A 621 28.54 9.53 -17.38
CA TRP A 621 28.43 10.59 -16.38
C TRP A 621 27.65 10.10 -15.16
N ALA A 622 26.50 9.47 -15.37
CA ALA A 622 25.67 8.94 -14.29
C ALA A 622 26.42 7.88 -13.47
N SER A 623 27.19 7.01 -14.12
CA SER A 623 27.99 5.98 -13.47
C SER A 623 29.03 6.59 -12.53
N ARG A 624 29.80 7.58 -13.00
CA ARG A 624 30.80 8.28 -12.20
C ARG A 624 30.18 9.05 -11.03
N LEU A 625 29.05 9.72 -11.25
CA LEU A 625 28.38 10.52 -10.22
C LEU A 625 27.69 9.67 -9.15
N LEU A 626 27.13 8.51 -9.53
CA LEU A 626 26.37 7.65 -8.62
C LEU A 626 27.19 6.54 -7.97
N GLY A 627 28.33 6.19 -8.56
CA GLY A 627 29.11 5.00 -8.23
C GLY A 627 28.46 3.69 -8.69
N TRP A 628 27.59 3.76 -9.71
CA TRP A 628 26.82 2.61 -10.21
C TRP A 628 27.42 2.06 -11.51
N PRO A 629 27.48 0.74 -11.72
CA PRO A 629 27.93 0.15 -12.98
C PRO A 629 27.02 0.55 -14.16
N LEU A 630 27.65 0.98 -15.26
CA LEU A 630 27.00 1.18 -16.56
C LEU A 630 27.08 -0.12 -17.37
N ILE A 631 25.95 -0.53 -17.93
CA ILE A 631 25.85 -1.62 -18.89
C ILE A 631 25.22 -1.07 -20.16
N ASP A 632 25.97 -1.08 -21.26
CA ASP A 632 25.43 -0.81 -22.59
C ASP A 632 24.78 -2.10 -23.12
N LEU A 633 23.47 -2.07 -23.35
CA LEU A 633 22.71 -3.25 -23.74
C LEU A 633 23.01 -3.70 -25.16
N ASP A 634 23.50 -2.83 -26.05
CA ASP A 634 23.97 -3.27 -27.37
C ASP A 634 25.24 -4.14 -27.20
N THR A 635 26.20 -3.70 -26.37
CA THR A 635 27.43 -4.47 -26.07
C THR A 635 27.14 -5.76 -25.31
N GLU A 636 26.22 -5.72 -24.33
CA GLU A 636 25.84 -6.91 -23.57
C GLU A 636 25.08 -7.93 -24.43
N LEU A 637 24.30 -7.46 -25.41
CA LEU A 637 23.64 -8.32 -26.38
C LEU A 637 24.65 -9.05 -27.27
N GLU A 638 25.66 -8.35 -27.81
CA GLU A 638 26.72 -8.99 -28.60
C GLU A 638 27.50 -10.03 -27.78
N ARG A 639 27.82 -9.69 -26.52
CA ARG A 639 28.51 -10.59 -25.59
C ARG A 639 27.70 -11.85 -25.30
N THR A 640 26.40 -11.71 -25.07
CA THR A 640 25.52 -12.84 -24.70
C THR A 640 25.09 -13.68 -25.91
N ALA A 641 24.96 -13.06 -27.08
CA ALA A 641 24.66 -13.76 -28.33
C ALA A 641 25.91 -14.36 -29.00
N ALA A 642 27.12 -13.99 -28.57
CA ALA A 642 28.40 -14.34 -29.20
C ALA A 642 28.47 -13.98 -30.70
N MET A 643 27.76 -12.91 -31.09
CA MET A 643 27.62 -12.42 -32.46
C MET A 643 27.55 -10.90 -32.46
N THR A 644 28.05 -10.24 -33.50
CA THR A 644 27.86 -8.79 -33.63
C THR A 644 26.41 -8.47 -34.02
N ILE A 645 25.91 -7.28 -33.69
CA ILE A 645 24.55 -6.87 -34.08
C ILE A 645 24.33 -6.93 -35.61
N PRO A 646 25.28 -6.48 -36.46
CA PRO A 646 25.18 -6.69 -37.92
C PRO A 646 25.00 -8.15 -38.33
N ASP A 647 25.70 -9.08 -37.69
CA ASP A 647 25.59 -10.51 -37.98
C ASP A 647 24.24 -11.08 -37.52
N ILE A 648 23.74 -10.66 -36.36
CA ILE A 648 22.40 -11.02 -35.87
C ILE A 648 21.33 -10.55 -36.85
N ILE A 649 21.42 -9.32 -37.35
CA ILE A 649 20.45 -8.79 -38.33
C ILE A 649 20.55 -9.55 -39.66
N LYS A 650 21.76 -9.92 -40.10
CA LYS A 650 21.98 -10.68 -41.33
C LYS A 650 21.40 -12.09 -41.24
N GLU A 651 21.53 -12.75 -40.08
CA GLU A 651 21.07 -14.14 -39.88
C GLU A 651 19.58 -14.24 -39.51
N LYS A 652 19.11 -13.37 -38.61
CA LYS A 652 17.78 -13.47 -37.97
C LYS A 652 16.83 -12.33 -38.36
N GLY A 653 17.28 -11.39 -39.19
CA GLY A 653 16.52 -10.21 -39.56
C GLY A 653 16.32 -9.22 -38.41
N TRP A 654 15.59 -8.14 -38.70
CA TRP A 654 15.26 -7.11 -37.71
C TRP A 654 14.29 -7.61 -36.63
N GLU A 655 13.38 -8.52 -36.98
CA GLU A 655 12.41 -9.10 -36.04
C GLU A 655 13.12 -9.94 -34.97
N GLY A 656 13.98 -10.88 -35.37
CA GLY A 656 14.78 -11.67 -34.43
C GLY A 656 15.73 -10.83 -33.57
N PHE A 657 16.30 -9.75 -34.12
CA PHE A 657 17.07 -8.79 -33.32
C PHE A 657 16.21 -8.12 -32.21
N ARG A 658 14.97 -7.71 -32.52
CA ARG A 658 14.07 -7.10 -31.53
C ARG A 658 13.64 -8.07 -30.43
N GLU A 659 13.43 -9.35 -30.76
CA GLU A 659 13.12 -10.38 -29.77
C GLU A 659 14.27 -10.57 -28.78
N LEU A 660 15.51 -10.58 -29.26
CA LEU A 660 16.69 -10.69 -28.41
C LEU A 660 16.90 -9.45 -27.53
N GLU A 661 16.70 -8.23 -28.07
CA GLU A 661 16.71 -6.99 -27.26
C GLU A 661 15.67 -7.04 -26.13
N LEU A 662 14.46 -7.49 -26.44
CA LEU A 662 13.38 -7.62 -25.47
C LEU A 662 13.67 -8.67 -24.39
N SER A 663 14.23 -9.82 -24.80
CA SER A 663 14.66 -10.87 -23.88
C SER A 663 15.72 -10.37 -22.91
N LEU A 664 16.74 -9.68 -23.42
CA LEU A 664 17.79 -9.09 -22.60
C LEU A 664 17.23 -8.04 -21.64
N LEU A 665 16.33 -7.16 -22.10
CA LEU A 665 15.66 -6.16 -21.25
C LEU A 665 14.92 -6.83 -20.08
N LYS A 666 14.16 -7.90 -20.33
CA LYS A 666 13.45 -8.68 -19.29
C LYS A 666 14.43 -9.28 -18.28
N THR A 667 15.52 -9.87 -18.76
CA THR A 667 16.56 -10.48 -17.92
C THR A 667 17.21 -9.44 -17.01
N VAL A 668 17.72 -8.33 -17.56
CA VAL A 668 18.40 -7.32 -16.73
C VAL A 668 17.46 -6.64 -15.73
N MET A 669 16.19 -6.42 -16.08
CA MET A 669 15.21 -5.87 -15.12
C MET A 669 14.91 -6.82 -13.96
N LYS A 670 14.97 -8.13 -14.19
CA LYS A 670 14.75 -9.16 -13.17
C LYS A 670 15.98 -9.35 -12.29
N GLU A 671 17.17 -9.46 -12.88
CA GLU A 671 18.40 -9.80 -12.18
C GLU A 671 19.09 -8.60 -11.54
N LYS A 672 18.95 -7.42 -12.15
CA LYS A 672 19.63 -6.18 -11.75
C LYS A 672 18.62 -5.04 -11.51
N PRO A 673 17.61 -5.22 -10.64
CA PRO A 673 16.52 -4.26 -10.46
C PRO A 673 16.95 -2.95 -9.78
N THR A 674 18.10 -2.96 -9.10
CA THR A 674 18.60 -1.84 -8.28
C THR A 674 20.11 -1.64 -8.46
N GLY A 675 20.55 -0.38 -8.53
CA GLY A 675 21.96 0.00 -8.45
C GLY A 675 22.73 -0.06 -9.77
N TYR A 676 22.04 -0.13 -10.91
CA TYR A 676 22.66 -0.19 -12.24
C TYR A 676 22.18 0.95 -13.15
N ILE A 677 22.95 1.25 -14.18
CA ILE A 677 22.57 2.15 -15.26
C ILE A 677 22.63 1.35 -16.57
N PHE A 678 21.56 1.39 -17.34
CA PHE A 678 21.43 0.68 -18.61
C PHE A 678 21.29 1.66 -19.76
N ALA A 679 22.22 1.64 -20.71
CA ALA A 679 22.04 2.33 -21.99
C ALA A 679 21.37 1.37 -22.98
N THR A 680 20.16 1.69 -23.44
CA THR A 680 19.39 0.81 -24.33
C THR A 680 19.76 0.99 -25.80
N GLY A 681 19.50 -0.03 -26.61
CA GLY A 681 19.55 0.08 -28.07
C GLY A 681 18.55 1.11 -28.58
N GLY A 682 18.93 1.87 -29.61
CA GLY A 682 18.12 3.00 -30.10
C GLY A 682 16.70 2.62 -30.53
N GLY A 683 16.47 1.39 -30.96
CA GLY A 683 15.14 0.95 -31.42
C GLY A 683 14.35 0.13 -30.41
N ILE A 684 14.77 0.06 -29.14
CA ILE A 684 14.06 -0.70 -28.10
C ILE A 684 12.56 -0.36 -28.02
N VAL A 685 12.21 0.90 -28.30
CA VAL A 685 10.83 1.40 -28.27
C VAL A 685 9.96 0.93 -29.44
N GLU A 686 10.51 0.27 -30.47
CA GLU A 686 9.70 -0.27 -31.57
C GLU A 686 8.90 -1.50 -31.13
N SER A 687 9.40 -2.26 -30.14
CA SER A 687 8.67 -3.37 -29.54
C SER A 687 7.57 -2.86 -28.61
N ALA A 688 6.30 -3.21 -28.92
CA ALA A 688 5.16 -2.85 -28.09
C ALA A 688 5.27 -3.42 -26.66
N GLU A 689 5.83 -4.62 -26.52
CA GLU A 689 6.05 -5.24 -25.21
C GLU A 689 7.14 -4.50 -24.43
N ALA A 690 8.25 -4.11 -25.09
CA ALA A 690 9.29 -3.31 -24.44
C ALA A 690 8.74 -1.96 -23.95
N ARG A 691 7.87 -1.30 -24.74
CA ARG A 691 7.17 -0.07 -24.32
C ARG A 691 6.32 -0.29 -23.07
N SER A 692 5.54 -1.37 -23.04
CA SER A 692 4.72 -1.75 -21.88
C SER A 692 5.57 -1.97 -20.63
N ILE A 693 6.71 -2.67 -20.77
CA ILE A 693 7.64 -2.95 -19.68
C ILE A 693 8.28 -1.66 -19.14
N LEU A 694 8.84 -0.81 -20.00
CA LEU A 694 9.44 0.47 -19.59
C LEU A 694 8.42 1.41 -18.95
N THR A 695 7.21 1.47 -19.52
CA THR A 695 6.10 2.25 -18.98
C THR A 695 5.67 1.76 -17.60
N SER A 696 5.52 0.45 -17.44
CA SER A 696 5.21 -0.18 -16.15
C SER A 696 6.32 0.07 -15.12
N TYR A 697 7.59 -0.04 -15.55
CA TYR A 697 8.74 0.21 -14.69
C TYR A 697 8.71 1.61 -14.09
N HIS A 698 8.52 2.65 -14.91
CA HIS A 698 8.50 4.03 -14.42
C HIS A 698 7.23 4.41 -13.67
N LYS A 699 6.07 3.84 -14.03
CA LYS A 699 4.82 4.01 -13.23
C LYS A 699 4.96 3.41 -11.83
N ASN A 700 5.73 2.34 -11.69
CA ASN A 700 6.04 1.71 -10.40
C ASN A 700 7.27 2.34 -9.70
N GLY A 701 7.62 3.58 -10.04
CA GLY A 701 8.69 4.35 -9.38
C GLY A 701 10.11 4.10 -9.90
N GLY A 702 10.28 3.36 -11.00
CA GLY A 702 11.55 3.26 -11.70
C GLY A 702 11.91 4.52 -12.48
N ASN A 703 13.17 4.63 -12.92
CA ASN A 703 13.68 5.78 -13.65
C ASN A 703 13.98 5.41 -15.10
N VAL A 704 13.30 6.05 -16.04
CA VAL A 704 13.56 5.92 -17.48
C VAL A 704 13.84 7.31 -18.05
N LEU A 705 15.12 7.54 -18.37
CA LEU A 705 15.67 8.79 -18.84
C LEU A 705 15.72 8.81 -20.37
N LEU A 706 14.95 9.70 -20.99
CA LEU A 706 15.11 10.05 -22.40
C LEU A 706 16.25 11.05 -22.55
N VAL A 707 17.24 10.71 -23.38
CA VAL A 707 18.30 11.64 -23.78
C VAL A 707 18.06 12.07 -25.22
N THR A 708 17.97 13.39 -25.43
CA THR A 708 17.89 13.98 -26.77
C THR A 708 18.97 15.04 -26.99
N ARG A 709 19.16 15.40 -28.26
CA ARG A 709 20.08 16.41 -28.75
C ARG A 709 19.44 17.07 -29.99
N ASP A 710 19.98 18.21 -30.43
CA ASP A 710 19.68 18.77 -31.75
C ASP A 710 19.69 17.65 -32.80
N ILE A 711 18.54 17.49 -33.45
CA ILE A 711 18.31 16.39 -34.38
C ILE A 711 19.24 16.46 -35.58
N ASN A 712 19.61 17.66 -36.04
CA ASN A 712 20.53 17.83 -37.16
C ASN A 712 21.93 17.30 -36.81
N LEU A 713 22.38 17.52 -35.58
CA LEU A 713 23.66 16.98 -35.10
C LEU A 713 23.61 15.45 -34.95
N VAL A 714 22.46 14.91 -34.56
CA VAL A 714 22.23 13.45 -34.52
C VAL A 714 22.27 12.88 -35.94
N MET A 715 21.62 13.52 -36.91
CA MET A 715 21.65 13.08 -38.32
C MET A 715 23.06 13.09 -38.90
N ASN A 716 23.83 14.17 -38.69
CA ASN A 716 25.22 14.27 -39.14
C ASN A 716 26.08 13.15 -38.57
N PHE A 717 25.92 12.81 -37.29
CA PHE A 717 26.62 11.69 -36.66
C PHE A 717 26.25 10.34 -37.28
N LEU A 718 24.97 10.12 -37.56
CA LEU A 718 24.46 8.86 -38.09
C LEU A 718 24.84 8.61 -39.55
N GLN A 719 25.16 9.65 -40.33
CA GLN A 719 25.74 9.53 -41.67
C GLN A 719 27.19 9.02 -41.65
N ILE A 720 27.92 9.24 -40.55
CA ILE A 720 29.34 8.86 -40.40
C ILE A 720 29.49 7.46 -39.77
N ASP A 721 28.57 7.07 -38.88
CA ASP A 721 28.61 5.81 -38.12
C ASP A 721 28.20 4.57 -38.95
N LYS A 722 29.16 3.68 -39.23
CA LYS A 722 29.00 2.44 -40.02
C LYS A 722 28.65 1.18 -39.20
N THR A 723 28.40 1.29 -37.89
CA THR A 723 28.20 0.14 -36.99
C THR A 723 26.94 -0.71 -37.25
N ARG A 724 26.01 -0.25 -38.11
CA ARG A 724 24.84 -1.02 -38.55
C ARG A 724 24.55 -0.77 -40.04
N PRO A 725 23.93 -1.71 -40.76
CA PRO A 725 23.46 -1.48 -42.13
C PRO A 725 22.56 -0.24 -42.20
N ALA A 726 22.60 0.49 -43.32
CA ALA A 726 21.73 1.63 -43.52
C ALA A 726 20.25 1.22 -43.35
N TYR A 727 19.47 2.00 -42.61
CA TYR A 727 18.02 1.84 -42.59
C TYR A 727 17.50 1.99 -44.02
N VAL A 728 16.51 1.18 -44.40
CA VAL A 728 15.82 1.30 -45.70
C VAL A 728 14.96 2.59 -45.74
N GLU A 729 14.65 3.16 -44.57
CA GLU A 729 13.84 4.36 -44.38
C GLU A 729 14.68 5.61 -44.05
N ASP A 730 14.13 6.78 -44.37
CA ASP A 730 14.68 8.08 -43.97
C ASP A 730 14.75 8.23 -42.44
N MET A 731 15.90 8.70 -41.93
CA MET A 731 16.17 8.77 -40.50
C MET A 731 15.31 9.81 -39.77
N MET A 732 14.89 10.88 -40.46
CA MET A 732 13.94 11.84 -39.88
C MET A 732 12.56 11.19 -39.71
N GLY A 733 12.11 10.39 -40.68
CA GLY A 733 10.93 9.55 -40.56
C GLY A 733 10.98 8.60 -39.35
N VAL A 734 12.12 7.94 -39.13
CA VAL A 734 12.34 7.07 -37.95
C VAL A 734 12.23 7.86 -36.64
N TRP A 735 12.84 9.05 -36.56
CA TRP A 735 12.75 9.91 -35.39
C TRP A 735 11.31 10.35 -35.10
N LEU A 736 10.61 10.88 -36.10
CA LEU A 736 9.23 11.36 -35.94
C LEU A 736 8.29 10.24 -35.50
N ARG A 737 8.48 9.02 -36.00
CA ARG A 737 7.73 7.84 -35.57
C ARG A 737 8.05 7.43 -34.13
N ARG A 738 9.32 7.47 -33.72
CA ARG A 738 9.75 7.00 -32.38
C ARG A 738 9.59 8.04 -31.28
N LYS A 739 9.57 9.34 -31.59
CA LYS A 739 9.47 10.42 -30.60
C LYS A 739 8.30 10.22 -29.62
N PRO A 740 7.05 9.97 -30.07
CA PRO A 740 5.93 9.72 -29.16
C PRO A 740 6.16 8.50 -28.25
N TRP A 741 6.80 7.45 -28.76
CA TRP A 741 7.10 6.24 -27.99
C TRP A 741 8.19 6.47 -26.94
N TYR A 742 9.22 7.24 -27.26
CA TYR A 742 10.21 7.63 -26.26
C TYR A 742 9.55 8.41 -25.13
N GLU A 743 8.68 9.38 -25.46
CA GLU A 743 7.96 10.18 -24.48
C GLU A 743 7.06 9.32 -23.59
N GLU A 744 6.32 8.37 -24.16
CA GLU A 744 5.49 7.38 -23.44
C GLU A 744 6.32 6.55 -22.45
N CYS A 745 7.47 6.04 -22.92
CA CYS A 745 8.30 5.10 -22.17
C CYS A 745 9.17 5.75 -21.10
N SER A 746 9.30 7.07 -21.08
CA SER A 746 10.18 7.78 -20.14
C SER A 746 9.41 8.62 -19.14
N ASN A 747 10.04 8.89 -18.00
CA ASN A 747 9.54 9.84 -17.00
C ASN A 747 10.49 11.02 -16.75
N PHE A 748 11.72 10.92 -17.26
CA PHE A 748 12.71 12.00 -17.23
C PHE A 748 13.24 12.30 -18.63
N HIS A 749 13.65 13.54 -18.85
CA HIS A 749 14.18 14.02 -20.12
C HIS A 749 15.38 14.93 -19.89
N TYR A 750 16.53 14.54 -20.43
CA TYR A 750 17.72 15.39 -20.47
C TYR A 750 18.05 15.75 -21.93
N HIS A 751 18.19 17.04 -22.21
CA HIS A 751 18.54 17.55 -23.53
C HIS A 751 19.97 18.12 -23.51
N SER A 752 20.87 17.50 -24.27
CA SER A 752 22.30 17.88 -24.27
C SER A 752 22.60 18.92 -25.36
N GLN A 753 23.28 20.01 -24.99
CA GLN A 753 23.62 21.12 -25.90
C GLN A 753 25.03 21.07 -26.53
N THR A 754 25.96 20.22 -26.08
CA THR A 754 27.37 20.25 -26.54
C THR A 754 27.96 18.85 -26.76
N VAL A 755 28.96 18.74 -27.65
CA VAL A 755 29.63 17.45 -28.01
C VAL A 755 31.15 17.42 -28.02
N GLU A 756 31.85 18.53 -27.82
CA GLU A 756 33.31 18.51 -28.03
C GLU A 756 34.12 18.27 -26.75
N SER A 757 35.33 17.75 -26.99
CA SER A 757 36.36 17.21 -26.08
C SER A 757 36.42 17.82 -24.67
N MET A 758 36.76 16.97 -23.69
CA MET A 758 36.82 17.20 -22.24
C MET A 758 37.74 18.34 -21.73
N ASP A 759 38.13 19.31 -22.55
CA ASP A 759 38.99 20.42 -22.14
C ASP A 759 38.22 21.76 -22.13
N GLY A 760 38.02 22.32 -20.93
CA GLY A 760 37.55 23.68 -20.73
C GLY A 760 36.39 23.85 -19.72
N ALA A 761 36.09 25.11 -19.38
CA ALA A 761 35.08 25.48 -18.39
C ALA A 761 33.64 25.04 -18.74
N ARG A 762 33.31 24.90 -20.04
CA ARG A 762 31.97 24.48 -20.49
C ARG A 762 31.65 23.02 -20.17
N ALA A 763 32.62 22.12 -20.32
CA ALA A 763 32.43 20.69 -20.01
C ALA A 763 32.18 20.44 -18.50
N LYS A 764 32.85 21.23 -17.65
CA LYS A 764 32.65 21.20 -16.20
C LYS A 764 31.22 21.60 -15.81
N ASN A 765 30.70 22.68 -16.40
CA ASN A 765 29.33 23.14 -16.16
C ASN A 765 28.28 22.10 -16.60
N THR A 766 28.48 21.42 -17.74
CA THR A 766 27.56 20.37 -18.21
C THR A 766 27.50 19.16 -17.26
N ILE A 767 28.65 18.73 -16.72
CA ILE A 767 28.68 17.63 -15.74
C ILE A 767 28.03 18.05 -14.42
N GLU A 768 28.25 19.29 -13.98
CA GLU A 768 27.62 19.84 -12.77
C GLU A 768 26.09 19.97 -12.92
N ASP A 769 25.59 20.48 -14.05
CA ASP A 769 24.15 20.50 -14.37
C ASP A 769 23.55 19.09 -14.37
N PHE A 770 24.15 18.17 -15.13
CA PHE A 770 23.66 16.79 -15.17
C PHE A 770 23.72 16.14 -13.78
N GLY A 771 24.74 16.48 -12.97
CA GLY A 771 24.83 16.07 -11.58
C GLY A 771 23.69 16.57 -10.71
N SER A 772 23.30 17.85 -10.84
CA SER A 772 22.12 18.40 -10.15
C SER A 772 20.83 17.71 -10.59
N PHE A 773 20.62 17.53 -11.89
CA PHE A 773 19.49 16.79 -12.44
C PHE A 773 19.42 15.35 -11.90
N LEU A 774 20.56 14.67 -11.83
CA LEU A 774 20.64 13.28 -11.36
C LEU A 774 20.38 13.15 -9.85
N ARG A 775 20.77 14.13 -9.04
CA ARG A 775 20.44 14.17 -7.61
C ARG A 775 18.93 14.27 -7.38
N LEU A 776 18.24 15.09 -8.18
CA LEU A 776 16.78 15.15 -8.17
C LEU A 776 16.17 13.82 -8.62
N LEU A 777 16.61 13.28 -9.76
CA LEU A 777 16.11 12.02 -10.31
C LEU A 777 16.24 10.86 -9.31
N THR A 778 17.35 10.80 -8.57
CA THR A 778 17.62 9.74 -7.58
C THR A 778 17.19 10.06 -6.16
N ASN A 779 16.62 11.25 -5.91
CA ASN A 779 16.24 11.75 -4.59
C ASN A 779 17.37 11.67 -3.54
N ARG A 780 18.62 11.86 -3.96
CA ARG A 780 19.81 11.81 -3.06
C ARG A 780 20.02 13.13 -2.30
N GLU A 781 19.59 14.25 -2.87
CA GLU A 781 19.69 15.58 -2.24
C GLU A 781 18.43 16.40 -2.56
N CYS A 782 17.85 17.04 -1.55
CA CYS A 782 16.63 17.84 -1.69
C CYS A 782 16.94 19.34 -1.61
N ALA A 783 16.68 20.09 -2.69
CA ALA A 783 16.91 21.54 -2.74
C ALA A 783 16.14 22.29 -1.65
N LEU A 784 14.91 21.86 -1.33
CA LEU A 784 14.08 22.44 -0.27
C LEU A 784 14.75 22.36 1.11
N GLU A 785 15.31 21.21 1.47
CA GLU A 785 15.99 21.03 2.76
C GLU A 785 17.27 21.88 2.87
N ARG A 786 17.91 22.18 1.74
CA ARG A 786 19.01 23.14 1.70
C ARG A 786 18.52 24.57 1.95
N MET A 787 17.36 24.95 1.40
CA MET A 787 16.76 26.27 1.63
C MET A 787 16.29 26.44 3.09
N LYS A 788 15.62 25.43 3.67
CA LYS A 788 15.14 25.46 5.07
C LYS A 788 16.27 25.66 6.08
N ARG A 789 17.49 25.19 5.76
CA ARG A 789 18.68 25.34 6.62
C ARG A 789 19.30 26.73 6.58
N LYS A 790 19.01 27.54 5.55
CA LYS A 790 19.52 28.91 5.46
C LYS A 790 18.68 29.85 6.30
N LYS A 791 19.32 30.82 6.95
CA LYS A 791 18.63 31.90 7.68
C LYS A 791 17.77 32.74 6.72
N GLU A 792 18.32 33.00 5.53
CA GLU A 792 17.67 33.74 4.46
C GLU A 792 17.94 33.02 3.14
N SER A 793 16.93 32.94 2.30
CA SER A 793 17.03 32.39 0.94
C SER A 793 16.20 33.20 -0.05
N PHE A 794 16.68 33.25 -1.29
CA PHE A 794 16.16 34.11 -2.35
C PHE A 794 16.07 33.36 -3.67
N PHE A 795 15.14 33.77 -4.51
CA PHE A 795 15.14 33.37 -5.91
C PHE A 795 14.95 34.57 -6.84
N VAL A 796 15.67 34.58 -7.96
CA VAL A 796 15.51 35.62 -8.98
C VAL A 796 14.44 35.20 -9.99
N SER A 797 13.48 36.08 -10.25
CA SER A 797 12.45 35.86 -11.27
C SER A 797 12.94 36.34 -12.64
N LEU A 798 13.18 35.41 -13.57
CA LEU A 798 13.59 35.78 -14.92
C LEU A 798 12.44 36.42 -15.69
N THR A 799 12.67 37.61 -16.23
CA THR A 799 11.70 38.41 -16.99
C THR A 799 12.02 38.47 -18.48
N LEU A 800 12.49 37.35 -19.02
CA LEU A 800 13.10 37.28 -20.35
C LEU A 800 12.12 36.69 -21.39
N PRO A 801 12.05 37.25 -22.62
CA PRO A 801 11.30 36.62 -23.70
C PRO A 801 12.00 35.36 -24.24
N THR A 802 13.34 35.31 -24.16
CA THR A 802 14.19 34.16 -24.52
C THR A 802 15.44 34.12 -23.63
N VAL A 803 15.97 32.92 -23.33
CA VAL A 803 17.10 32.74 -22.40
C VAL A 803 18.45 32.96 -23.07
N ALA A 804 18.61 32.47 -24.30
CA ALA A 804 19.91 32.38 -24.98
C ALA A 804 20.71 33.72 -25.00
N PRO A 805 20.10 34.89 -25.26
CA PRO A 805 20.83 36.17 -25.28
C PRO A 805 21.40 36.59 -23.92
N PHE A 806 20.89 36.03 -22.82
CA PHE A 806 21.24 36.43 -21.45
C PHE A 806 22.15 35.43 -20.74
N LEU A 807 22.55 34.33 -21.39
CA LEU A 807 23.40 33.30 -20.80
C LEU A 807 24.74 33.85 -20.30
N SER A 808 25.35 34.78 -21.05
CA SER A 808 26.63 35.41 -20.66
C SER A 808 26.52 36.27 -19.39
N ARG A 809 25.31 36.74 -19.07
CA ARG A 809 25.00 37.58 -17.90
C ARG A 809 24.31 36.81 -16.78
N LEU A 810 24.10 35.50 -16.93
CA LEU A 810 23.32 34.73 -15.98
C LEU A 810 23.94 34.75 -14.57
N ASN A 811 25.28 34.70 -14.48
CA ASN A 811 26.01 34.83 -13.22
C ASN A 811 25.81 36.20 -12.53
N GLU A 812 25.69 37.28 -13.31
CA GLU A 812 25.37 38.63 -12.80
C GLU A 812 23.92 38.68 -12.31
N ILE A 813 22.99 38.12 -13.09
CA ILE A 813 21.56 38.07 -12.77
C ILE A 813 21.29 37.24 -11.51
N SER A 814 21.97 36.11 -11.36
CA SER A 814 21.77 35.17 -10.26
C SER A 814 22.73 35.37 -9.08
N PHE A 815 23.44 36.50 -9.02
CA PHE A 815 24.34 36.78 -7.91
C PHE A 815 23.56 36.89 -6.59
N GLY A 816 23.98 36.14 -5.58
CA GLY A 816 23.39 36.19 -4.24
C GLY A 816 22.02 35.50 -4.09
N VAL A 817 21.51 34.84 -5.12
CA VAL A 817 20.28 34.02 -5.02
C VAL A 817 20.58 32.54 -4.96
N ASP A 818 19.62 31.78 -4.47
CA ASP A 818 19.75 30.33 -4.24
C ASP A 818 19.08 29.49 -5.32
N VAL A 819 18.13 30.09 -6.03
CA VAL A 819 17.22 29.44 -6.96
C VAL A 819 16.89 30.43 -8.08
N ILE A 820 16.63 29.93 -9.29
CA ILE A 820 16.18 30.75 -10.42
C ILE A 820 14.71 30.40 -10.72
N GLU A 821 13.83 31.40 -10.73
CA GLU A 821 12.46 31.23 -11.21
C GLU A 821 12.39 31.47 -12.72
N PHE A 822 12.07 30.41 -13.44
CA PHE A 822 11.84 30.36 -14.85
C PHE A 822 10.35 30.64 -15.15
N ARG A 823 10.05 31.90 -15.50
CA ARG A 823 8.71 32.37 -15.86
C ARG A 823 8.36 32.00 -17.30
N ALA A 824 7.88 30.78 -17.49
CA ALA A 824 7.53 30.29 -18.82
C ALA A 824 6.40 31.11 -19.47
N ASP A 825 5.53 31.74 -18.68
CA ASP A 825 4.48 32.62 -19.21
C ASP A 825 5.01 33.90 -19.87
N LEU A 826 6.24 34.32 -19.58
CA LEU A 826 6.86 35.53 -20.15
C LEU A 826 7.67 35.26 -21.42
N LEU A 827 7.87 33.98 -21.78
CA LEU A 827 8.58 33.60 -22.99
C LEU A 827 7.80 33.98 -24.25
N GLN A 828 8.53 34.17 -25.34
CA GLN A 828 7.98 34.41 -26.67
C GLN A 828 8.55 33.40 -27.66
N ASP A 829 7.71 32.46 -28.08
CA ASP A 829 8.07 31.45 -29.08
C ASP A 829 7.78 32.00 -30.49
N PRO A 830 8.81 32.21 -31.33
CA PRO A 830 8.63 32.76 -32.67
C PRO A 830 7.95 31.78 -33.62
N SER A 831 7.85 30.50 -33.28
CA SER A 831 7.22 29.46 -34.11
C SER A 831 5.71 29.36 -33.92
N THR A 832 5.13 30.03 -32.92
CA THR A 832 3.69 30.02 -32.64
C THR A 832 3.06 31.38 -32.99
N SER A 833 1.83 31.34 -33.52
CA SER A 833 1.15 32.56 -33.99
C SER A 833 0.75 33.53 -32.88
N ASP A 834 0.61 33.04 -31.66
CA ASP A 834 0.26 33.83 -30.47
C ASP A 834 1.45 34.05 -29.52
N GLY A 835 2.65 33.64 -29.93
CA GLY A 835 3.89 33.76 -29.17
C GLY A 835 3.98 32.85 -27.94
N ARG A 836 3.00 31.98 -27.68
CA ARG A 836 3.03 31.07 -26.52
C ARG A 836 4.11 30.00 -26.69
N PRO A 837 4.84 29.64 -25.62
CA PRO A 837 5.87 28.60 -25.69
C PRO A 837 5.28 27.24 -26.10
N SER A 838 5.83 26.64 -27.15
CA SER A 838 5.65 25.22 -27.45
C SER A 838 6.45 24.34 -26.47
N PRO A 839 6.08 23.05 -26.30
CA PRO A 839 6.87 22.11 -25.50
C PRO A 839 8.33 22.00 -25.98
N GLU A 840 8.56 21.97 -27.29
CA GLU A 840 9.88 21.89 -27.90
C GLU A 840 10.72 23.14 -27.57
N PHE A 841 10.13 24.33 -27.75
CA PHE A 841 10.80 25.58 -27.41
C PHE A 841 11.13 25.65 -25.92
N LEU A 842 10.21 25.19 -25.05
CA LEU A 842 10.44 25.14 -23.61
C LEU A 842 11.61 24.20 -23.25
N VAL A 843 11.76 23.06 -23.93
CA VAL A 843 12.91 22.16 -23.75
C VAL A 843 14.22 22.89 -24.06
N GLU A 844 14.26 23.61 -25.18
CA GLU A 844 15.45 24.38 -25.58
C GLU A 844 15.80 25.48 -24.57
N GLN A 845 14.80 26.23 -24.10
CA GLN A 845 15.02 27.32 -23.14
C GLN A 845 15.49 26.81 -21.77
N LEU A 846 14.91 25.71 -21.26
CA LEU A 846 15.34 25.09 -20.01
C LEU A 846 16.73 24.48 -20.12
N ALA A 847 17.04 23.82 -21.23
CA ALA A 847 18.38 23.29 -21.49
C ALA A 847 19.42 24.41 -21.58
N ALA A 848 19.08 25.53 -22.23
CA ALA A 848 19.94 26.71 -22.29
C ALA A 848 20.20 27.26 -20.89
N LEU A 849 19.17 27.47 -20.07
CA LEU A 849 19.31 27.95 -18.70
C LEU A 849 20.27 27.07 -17.88
N ARG A 850 20.04 25.76 -17.92
CA ARG A 850 20.83 24.74 -17.23
C ARG A 850 22.28 24.67 -17.69
N SER A 851 22.55 24.95 -18.96
CA SER A 851 23.93 25.04 -19.47
C SER A 851 24.71 26.21 -18.87
N GLY A 852 24.00 27.28 -18.46
CA GLY A 852 24.58 28.50 -17.90
C GLY A 852 24.58 28.56 -16.38
N SER A 853 23.80 27.73 -15.68
CA SER A 853 23.69 27.75 -14.21
C SER A 853 23.36 26.38 -13.63
N SER A 854 23.99 26.05 -12.51
CA SER A 854 23.74 24.85 -11.72
C SER A 854 22.75 25.08 -10.56
N LEU A 855 22.18 26.28 -10.44
CA LEU A 855 21.20 26.59 -9.40
C LEU A 855 19.89 25.83 -9.64
N PRO A 856 19.17 25.43 -8.56
CA PRO A 856 17.82 24.90 -8.67
C PRO A 856 16.90 25.82 -9.46
N VAL A 857 15.93 25.20 -10.14
CA VAL A 857 14.97 25.93 -10.99
C VAL A 857 13.55 25.81 -10.41
N ILE A 858 12.87 26.96 -10.26
CA ILE A 858 11.41 27.01 -10.13
C ILE A 858 10.82 27.18 -11.51
N PHE A 859 9.97 26.25 -11.94
CA PHE A 859 9.13 26.45 -13.11
C PHE A 859 7.82 27.13 -12.70
N THR A 860 7.49 28.26 -13.32
CA THR A 860 6.28 29.02 -13.04
C THR A 860 5.52 29.33 -14.32
N LEU A 861 4.23 28.99 -14.34
CA LEU A 861 3.24 29.48 -15.30
C LEU A 861 2.24 30.37 -14.55
N ARG A 862 2.41 31.69 -14.63
CA ARG A 862 1.53 32.65 -13.97
C ARG A 862 0.41 33.07 -14.91
N THR A 863 -0.85 32.95 -14.49
CA THR A 863 -1.98 33.37 -15.33
C THR A 863 -2.22 34.87 -15.29
N LYS A 864 -2.98 35.40 -16.27
CA LYS A 864 -3.35 36.82 -16.33
C LYS A 864 -4.10 37.27 -15.08
N ALA A 865 -5.06 36.49 -14.58
CA ALA A 865 -5.78 36.82 -13.34
C ALA A 865 -4.85 36.94 -12.11
N GLN A 866 -3.69 36.28 -12.13
CA GLN A 866 -2.68 36.33 -11.08
C GLN A 866 -1.45 37.18 -11.45
N SER A 867 -1.58 38.15 -12.37
CA SER A 867 -0.50 39.08 -12.79
C SER A 867 0.62 38.46 -13.63
N GLY A 868 0.32 37.43 -14.42
CA GLY A 868 1.20 36.86 -15.43
C GLY A 868 0.70 37.12 -16.85
N ARG A 869 1.20 36.35 -17.81
CA ARG A 869 0.79 36.44 -19.22
C ARG A 869 0.07 35.19 -19.75
N PHE A 870 0.10 34.07 -19.00
CA PHE A 870 -0.54 32.84 -19.44
C PHE A 870 -2.08 33.00 -19.41
N PRO A 871 -2.83 32.52 -20.42
CA PRO A 871 -4.29 32.62 -20.41
C PRO A 871 -4.92 31.85 -19.24
N ASP A 872 -5.95 32.44 -18.62
CA ASP A 872 -6.77 31.73 -17.64
C ASP A 872 -7.58 30.61 -18.33
N GLY A 873 -7.73 29.46 -17.68
CA GLY A 873 -8.52 28.32 -18.19
C GLY A 873 -7.88 27.50 -19.33
N ALA A 874 -6.65 27.81 -19.76
CA ALA A 874 -5.90 27.06 -20.77
C ALA A 874 -5.19 25.83 -20.20
N ASP A 875 -5.95 24.94 -19.55
CA ASP A 875 -5.40 23.82 -18.77
C ASP A 875 -4.71 22.77 -19.62
N GLU A 876 -5.21 22.47 -20.83
CA GLU A 876 -4.60 21.48 -21.72
C GLU A 876 -3.19 21.91 -22.18
N GLU A 877 -3.03 23.17 -22.54
CA GLU A 877 -1.72 23.74 -22.88
C GLU A 877 -0.82 23.81 -21.65
N ALA A 878 -1.36 24.20 -20.49
CA ALA A 878 -0.59 24.20 -19.24
C ALA A 878 -0.07 22.80 -18.91
N MET A 879 -0.89 21.75 -19.03
CA MET A 879 -0.49 20.36 -18.78
C MET A 879 0.69 19.95 -19.67
N LYS A 880 0.72 20.36 -20.95
CA LYS A 880 1.84 20.07 -21.86
C LYS A 880 3.15 20.70 -21.36
N LEU A 881 3.09 21.94 -20.89
CA LEU A 881 4.27 22.65 -20.39
C LEU A 881 4.73 22.17 -19.01
N TYR A 882 3.81 21.90 -18.08
CA TYR A 882 4.13 21.27 -16.79
C TYR A 882 4.76 19.89 -16.99
N ARG A 883 4.29 19.11 -17.97
CA ARG A 883 4.90 17.82 -18.32
C ARG A 883 6.38 17.98 -18.68
N VAL A 884 6.72 18.97 -19.50
CA VAL A 884 8.11 19.27 -19.86
C VAL A 884 8.92 19.63 -18.61
N ALA A 885 8.43 20.57 -17.81
CA ALA A 885 9.13 21.03 -16.60
C ALA A 885 9.43 19.90 -15.62
N LEU A 886 8.44 19.02 -15.38
CA LEU A 886 8.57 17.85 -14.50
C LEU A 886 9.58 16.84 -15.04
N ARG A 887 9.52 16.54 -16.34
CA ARG A 887 10.43 15.57 -16.98
C ARG A 887 11.86 16.09 -17.05
N MET A 888 12.03 17.39 -17.30
CA MET A 888 13.33 18.05 -17.29
C MET A 888 13.86 18.33 -15.88
N GLY A 889 13.12 17.89 -14.86
CA GLY A 889 13.60 17.86 -13.48
C GLY A 889 13.77 19.25 -12.88
N CYS A 890 12.83 20.17 -13.12
CA CYS A 890 12.78 21.41 -12.34
C CYS A 890 12.58 21.07 -10.85
N ASP A 891 13.48 21.57 -9.99
CA ASP A 891 13.49 21.28 -8.56
C ASP A 891 12.19 21.70 -7.88
N PHE A 892 11.63 22.82 -8.33
CA PHE A 892 10.37 23.36 -7.85
C PHE A 892 9.42 23.62 -9.02
N VAL A 893 8.12 23.41 -8.78
CA VAL A 893 7.06 23.72 -9.75
C VAL A 893 5.98 24.51 -9.04
N ASP A 894 5.74 25.74 -9.49
CA ASP A 894 4.71 26.64 -8.99
C ASP A 894 3.38 26.32 -9.69
N VAL A 895 2.38 25.91 -8.90
CA VAL A 895 1.03 25.56 -9.36
C VAL A 895 0.03 26.45 -8.63
N GLU A 896 -0.84 27.10 -9.40
CA GLU A 896 -1.85 27.98 -8.84
C GLU A 896 -3.01 27.21 -8.20
N LEU A 897 -3.49 27.68 -7.04
CA LEU A 897 -4.68 27.11 -6.40
C LEU A 897 -5.94 27.26 -7.26
N THR A 898 -5.99 28.30 -8.07
CA THR A 898 -7.09 28.62 -9.01
C THR A 898 -7.12 27.71 -10.24
N SER A 899 -6.07 26.93 -10.48
CA SER A 899 -6.06 25.89 -11.50
C SER A 899 -7.15 24.84 -11.23
N SER A 900 -7.63 24.20 -12.30
CA SER A 900 -8.62 23.13 -12.18
C SER A 900 -8.11 21.96 -11.32
N PRO A 901 -9.03 21.19 -10.70
CA PRO A 901 -8.68 19.97 -10.00
C PRO A 901 -7.85 19.00 -10.87
N GLU A 902 -8.20 18.87 -12.15
CA GLU A 902 -7.55 17.98 -13.12
C GLU A 902 -6.09 18.38 -13.34
N LEU A 903 -5.80 19.67 -13.49
CA LEU A 903 -4.44 20.18 -13.66
C LEU A 903 -3.59 19.98 -12.39
N LYS A 904 -4.15 20.26 -11.21
CA LYS A 904 -3.46 20.04 -9.93
C LYS A 904 -3.13 18.57 -9.72
N GLU A 905 -4.10 17.68 -9.95
CA GLU A 905 -3.90 16.24 -9.83
C GLU A 905 -2.88 15.73 -10.85
N PHE A 906 -2.91 16.23 -12.09
CA PHE A 906 -1.90 15.91 -13.09
C PHE A 906 -0.48 16.25 -12.60
N VAL A 907 -0.26 17.45 -12.08
CA VAL A 907 1.06 17.85 -11.59
C VAL A 907 1.50 16.99 -10.41
N ILE A 908 0.62 16.74 -9.44
CA ILE A 908 0.96 15.96 -8.24
C ILE A 908 1.26 14.51 -8.57
N SER A 909 0.43 13.88 -9.41
CA SER A 909 0.63 12.51 -9.86
C SER A 909 1.91 12.34 -10.70
N ASN A 910 2.43 13.42 -11.30
CA ASN A 910 3.64 13.41 -12.11
C ASN A 910 4.84 14.12 -11.47
N LYS A 911 4.72 14.64 -10.23
CA LYS A 911 5.76 15.49 -9.61
C LYS A 911 7.09 14.79 -9.38
N ARG A 912 7.04 13.46 -9.19
CA ARG A 912 8.19 12.64 -8.79
C ARG A 912 8.91 13.26 -7.59
N ASN A 913 10.15 13.74 -7.79
CA ASN A 913 10.97 14.33 -6.74
C ASN A 913 10.92 15.87 -6.73
N SER A 914 10.29 16.50 -7.72
CA SER A 914 10.06 17.95 -7.75
C SER A 914 9.16 18.37 -6.58
N LYS A 915 9.44 19.55 -6.03
CA LYS A 915 8.69 20.15 -4.92
C LYS A 915 7.64 21.12 -5.46
N ILE A 916 6.41 20.99 -4.98
CA ILE A 916 5.30 21.82 -5.44
C ILE A 916 5.22 23.09 -4.59
N ILE A 917 5.23 24.23 -5.25
CA ILE A 917 4.85 25.51 -4.66
C ILE A 917 3.37 25.73 -4.98
N ALA A 918 2.50 25.54 -4.00
CA ALA A 918 1.07 25.83 -4.17
C ALA A 918 0.84 27.34 -3.96
N SER A 919 0.49 28.04 -5.05
CA SER A 919 0.48 29.50 -5.07
C SER A 919 -0.89 30.14 -5.24
N HIS A 920 -1.07 31.31 -4.62
CA HIS A 920 -2.22 32.18 -4.85
C HIS A 920 -1.82 33.64 -4.72
N HIS A 921 -2.21 34.44 -5.72
CA HIS A 921 -2.00 35.88 -5.76
C HIS A 921 -3.34 36.59 -5.78
N ASP A 922 -3.46 37.64 -4.96
CA ASP A 922 -4.61 38.55 -4.91
C ASP A 922 -4.18 39.97 -5.33
N PRO A 923 -3.94 40.20 -6.64
CA PRO A 923 -3.54 41.51 -7.13
C PRO A 923 -4.64 42.57 -7.00
N ALA A 924 -5.91 42.14 -6.89
CA ALA A 924 -7.05 43.03 -6.69
C ALA A 924 -7.17 43.52 -5.23
N GLY A 925 -6.42 42.94 -4.29
CA GLY A 925 -6.46 43.30 -2.88
C GLY A 925 -7.84 43.10 -2.25
N LYS A 926 -8.52 42.00 -2.62
CA LYS A 926 -9.84 41.60 -2.10
C LYS A 926 -9.73 40.86 -0.78
N LEU A 927 -8.62 40.19 -0.53
CA LEU A 927 -8.34 39.43 0.69
C LEU A 927 -7.57 40.30 1.69
N SER A 928 -7.83 40.09 2.98
CA SER A 928 -7.18 40.84 4.06
C SER A 928 -6.48 39.91 5.03
N TRP A 929 -5.30 40.35 5.50
CA TRP A 929 -4.57 39.72 6.60
C TRP A 929 -5.16 40.06 7.98
N ALA A 930 -6.03 41.07 8.07
CA ALA A 930 -6.68 41.46 9.31
C ALA A 930 -7.49 40.30 9.92
N THR A 931 -7.82 40.39 11.21
CA THR A 931 -8.54 39.33 11.94
C THR A 931 -7.85 37.96 11.86
N GLY A 932 -6.51 37.95 11.95
CA GLY A 932 -5.71 36.73 11.91
C GLY A 932 -5.71 36.02 10.56
N GLY A 933 -5.92 36.76 9.45
CA GLY A 933 -5.91 36.20 8.09
C GLY A 933 -7.06 35.25 7.80
N SER A 934 -8.22 35.41 8.45
CA SER A 934 -9.40 34.56 8.26
C SER A 934 -9.82 34.41 6.78
N ALA A 935 -9.70 35.48 5.99
CA ALA A 935 -9.97 35.46 4.54
C ALA A 935 -8.95 34.62 3.73
N TRP A 936 -7.73 34.45 4.24
CA TRP A 936 -6.67 33.64 3.63
C TRP A 936 -6.74 32.16 4.02
N MET A 937 -7.45 31.80 5.09
CA MET A 937 -7.50 30.42 5.58
C MET A 937 -8.02 29.39 4.58
N PRO A 938 -9.06 29.65 3.75
CA PRO A 938 -9.46 28.71 2.71
C PRO A 938 -8.33 28.43 1.71
N HIS A 939 -7.57 29.46 1.33
CA HIS A 939 -6.44 29.36 0.40
C HIS A 939 -5.25 28.64 1.03
N TYR A 940 -4.95 28.95 2.30
CA TYR A 940 -3.90 28.27 3.06
C TYR A 940 -4.20 26.76 3.22
N ASN A 941 -5.44 26.42 3.59
CA ASN A 941 -5.87 25.02 3.72
C ASN A 941 -5.80 24.27 2.38
N ALA A 942 -6.24 24.91 1.29
CA ALA A 942 -6.12 24.33 -0.05
C ALA A 942 -4.64 24.15 -0.45
N ALA A 943 -3.76 25.11 -0.15
CA ALA A 943 -2.34 24.99 -0.44
C ALA A 943 -1.65 23.90 0.38
N LEU A 944 -2.08 23.67 1.61
CA LEU A 944 -1.54 22.61 2.47
C LEU A 944 -1.80 21.21 1.88
N GLU A 945 -2.89 21.04 1.12
CA GLU A 945 -3.23 19.76 0.48
C GLU A 945 -2.26 19.41 -0.66
N TYR A 946 -1.75 20.42 -1.36
CA TYR A 946 -1.07 20.25 -2.65
C TYR A 946 0.43 20.60 -2.62
N GLY A 947 0.82 21.55 -1.78
CA GLY A 947 2.15 22.17 -1.79
C GLY A 947 3.12 21.53 -0.80
N ASP A 948 4.34 21.28 -1.27
CA ASP A 948 5.51 21.12 -0.40
C ASP A 948 5.96 22.49 0.17
N ILE A 949 5.55 23.59 -0.48
CA ILE A 949 5.75 24.99 -0.09
C ILE A 949 4.44 25.73 -0.36
N ILE A 950 4.04 26.62 0.54
CA ILE A 950 2.88 27.50 0.34
C ILE A 950 3.38 28.88 -0.11
N LYS A 951 2.78 29.45 -1.16
CA LYS A 951 3.09 30.81 -1.64
C LYS A 951 1.82 31.65 -1.74
N ILE A 952 1.62 32.58 -0.82
CA ILE A 952 0.47 33.47 -0.81
C ILE A 952 0.92 34.93 -0.92
N VAL A 953 0.33 35.64 -1.86
CA VAL A 953 0.74 37.01 -2.20
C VAL A 953 -0.47 37.91 -2.22
N GLY A 954 -0.57 38.80 -1.23
CA GLY A 954 -1.61 39.81 -1.13
C GLY A 954 -1.17 41.15 -1.72
N THR A 955 -1.99 42.18 -1.54
CA THR A 955 -1.69 43.56 -1.92
C THR A 955 -1.82 44.46 -0.69
N ALA A 956 -0.74 45.16 -0.32
CA ALA A 956 -0.76 46.07 0.83
C ALA A 956 -1.35 47.42 0.45
N LYS A 957 -2.33 47.88 1.24
CA LYS A 957 -2.92 49.22 1.18
C LYS A 957 -2.29 50.14 2.22
N SER A 958 -1.71 49.60 3.29
CA SER A 958 -0.97 50.35 4.31
C SER A 958 0.24 49.56 4.85
N LEU A 959 1.02 50.18 5.74
CA LEU A 959 2.17 49.51 6.37
C LEU A 959 1.71 48.38 7.31
N GLU A 960 0.57 48.57 7.98
CA GLU A 960 -0.05 47.65 8.94
C GLU A 960 -0.34 46.28 8.34
N ASP A 961 -0.69 46.23 7.04
CA ASP A 961 -0.94 44.97 6.33
C ASP A 961 0.28 44.03 6.36
N ASN A 962 1.51 44.57 6.45
CA ASN A 962 2.72 43.77 6.56
C ASN A 962 2.91 43.16 7.95
N PHE A 963 2.49 43.86 9.01
CA PHE A 963 2.54 43.33 10.37
C PHE A 963 1.50 42.21 10.55
N ALA A 964 0.28 42.42 10.05
CA ALA A 964 -0.76 41.39 10.04
C ALA A 964 -0.32 40.15 9.25
N LEU A 965 0.33 40.33 8.10
CA LEU A 965 0.92 39.23 7.33
C LEU A 965 2.02 38.50 8.12
N ALA A 966 2.87 39.22 8.86
CA ALA A 966 3.92 38.61 9.67
C ALA A 966 3.36 37.77 10.82
N GLU A 967 2.28 38.24 11.47
CA GLU A 967 1.55 37.47 12.49
C GLU A 967 0.94 36.19 11.91
N PHE A 968 0.29 36.29 10.74
CA PHE A 968 -0.24 35.12 10.02
C PHE A 968 0.86 34.11 9.70
N LYS A 969 2.01 34.58 9.22
CA LYS A 969 3.17 33.73 8.94
C LYS A 969 3.72 33.04 10.19
N ALA A 970 3.80 33.75 11.31
CA ALA A 970 4.25 33.18 12.58
C ALA A 970 3.28 32.09 13.08
N TRP A 971 1.97 32.31 12.95
CA TRP A 971 0.95 31.30 13.24
C TRP A 971 1.14 30.05 12.36
N ALA A 972 1.33 30.22 11.05
CA ALA A 972 1.50 29.12 10.11
C ALA A 972 2.74 28.28 10.46
N ALA A 973 3.88 28.92 10.74
CA ALA A 973 5.12 28.25 11.13
C ALA A 973 5.01 27.46 12.45
N LYS A 974 4.19 27.94 13.40
CA LYS A 974 3.90 27.23 14.65
C LYS A 974 2.97 26.03 14.43
N THR A 975 2.00 26.19 13.54
CA THR A 975 0.93 25.20 13.33
C THR A 975 1.36 24.06 12.40
N HIS A 976 2.15 24.36 11.37
CA HIS A 976 2.68 23.42 10.37
C HIS A 976 4.18 23.67 10.14
N PRO A 977 5.05 23.34 11.12
CA PRO A 977 6.48 23.66 11.06
C PRO A 977 7.22 23.01 9.89
N GLU A 978 6.70 21.89 9.38
CA GLU A 978 7.32 21.16 8.27
C GLU A 978 7.10 21.81 6.90
N ILE A 979 6.03 22.62 6.76
CA ILE A 979 5.63 23.24 5.50
C ILE A 979 6.01 24.72 5.50
N PRO A 980 7.04 25.13 4.75
CA PRO A 980 7.47 26.52 4.72
C PRO A 980 6.50 27.39 3.93
N LEU A 981 6.47 28.68 4.30
CA LEU A 981 5.55 29.68 3.75
C LEU A 981 6.33 30.86 3.14
N ILE A 982 6.07 31.11 1.85
CA ILE A 982 6.41 32.35 1.15
C ILE A 982 5.17 33.26 1.23
N ALA A 983 5.28 34.38 1.94
CA ALA A 983 4.15 35.25 2.23
C ALA A 983 4.56 36.70 1.96
N LEU A 984 3.89 37.36 1.01
CA LEU A 984 4.31 38.68 0.51
C LEU A 984 3.10 39.60 0.28
N ASN A 985 3.36 40.90 0.30
CA ASN A 985 2.47 41.93 -0.19
C ASN A 985 3.06 42.63 -1.44
N MET A 986 2.21 42.85 -2.44
CA MET A 986 2.49 43.68 -3.61
C MET A 986 2.33 45.17 -3.30
N GLY A 987 2.83 46.02 -4.21
CA GLY A 987 2.77 47.47 -4.09
C GLY A 987 3.90 48.09 -3.27
N GLU A 988 3.99 49.42 -3.29
CA GLU A 988 5.01 50.19 -2.57
C GLU A 988 4.96 49.96 -1.05
N HIS A 989 3.74 49.98 -0.47
CA HIS A 989 3.54 49.66 0.94
C HIS A 989 3.92 48.21 1.30
N GLY A 990 3.93 47.30 0.32
CA GLY A 990 4.24 45.89 0.53
C GLY A 990 5.73 45.57 0.64
N LYS A 991 6.63 46.51 0.36
CA LYS A 991 8.10 46.26 0.33
C LYS A 991 8.63 45.68 1.64
N LEU A 992 8.09 46.09 2.80
CA LEU A 992 8.50 45.56 4.10
C LEU A 992 8.28 44.03 4.21
N SER A 993 7.18 43.51 3.67
CA SER A 993 6.92 42.05 3.68
C SER A 993 8.01 41.23 2.99
N ARG A 994 8.64 41.79 1.94
CA ARG A 994 9.72 41.11 1.20
C ARG A 994 10.97 40.96 2.06
N ILE A 995 11.26 41.97 2.88
CA ILE A 995 12.37 41.96 3.84
C ILE A 995 12.08 40.95 4.97
N THR A 996 10.86 40.94 5.51
CA THR A 996 10.51 40.09 6.65
C THR A 996 10.21 38.64 6.27
N ASN A 997 10.00 38.33 4.98
CA ASN A 997 9.70 36.98 4.51
C ASN A 997 10.85 35.99 4.76
N ARG A 998 12.10 36.34 4.46
CA ARG A 998 13.33 35.54 4.66
C ARG A 998 13.46 34.19 3.94
N PHE A 999 12.38 33.43 3.75
CA PHE A 999 12.42 32.11 3.09
C PHE A 999 12.01 32.23 1.62
N MET A 1000 12.91 31.87 0.70
CA MET A 1000 12.69 31.90 -0.74
C MET A 1000 11.98 33.18 -1.19
N THR A 1001 12.52 34.35 -0.81
CA THR A 1001 11.93 35.63 -1.23
C THR A 1001 12.22 35.87 -2.72
N PRO A 1002 11.21 36.16 -3.56
CA PRO A 1002 11.41 36.57 -4.95
C PRO A 1002 12.08 37.94 -5.02
N VAL A 1003 13.15 38.02 -5.81
CA VAL A 1003 13.92 39.26 -6.06
C VAL A 1003 14.03 39.54 -7.57
N SER A 1004 14.29 40.80 -7.91
CA SER A 1004 14.67 41.23 -9.27
C SER A 1004 16.18 41.43 -9.36
N SER A 1005 16.68 41.63 -10.58
CA SER A 1005 18.08 42.03 -10.83
C SER A 1005 18.10 43.25 -11.76
N PRO A 1006 18.96 44.25 -11.54
CA PRO A 1006 19.16 45.36 -12.48
C PRO A 1006 19.62 44.91 -13.88
N ALA A 1007 20.18 43.69 -13.98
CA ALA A 1007 20.61 43.10 -15.24
C ALA A 1007 19.47 42.55 -16.09
N LEU A 1008 18.26 42.41 -15.51
CA LEU A 1008 17.07 41.95 -16.21
C LEU A 1008 16.31 43.13 -16.85
N PRO A 1009 15.64 42.91 -17.99
CA PRO A 1009 14.77 43.91 -18.59
C PRO A 1009 13.59 44.22 -17.66
N VAL A 1010 13.22 45.50 -17.59
CA VAL A 1010 11.99 45.93 -16.94
C VAL A 1010 10.82 45.43 -17.79
N VAL A 1011 9.96 44.61 -17.21
CA VAL A 1011 8.71 44.20 -17.87
C VAL A 1011 7.77 45.39 -17.87
N ALA A 1012 7.48 45.91 -19.06
CA ALA A 1012 6.41 46.89 -19.28
C ALA A 1012 5.03 46.26 -19.05
#